data_AF-A0A813EK69-F1
#
_entry.id   AF-A0A813EK69-F1
#
_cell.length_a   1.000
_cell.length_b   1.000
_cell.length_c   1.000
_cell.angle_alpha   90.00
_cell.angle_beta   90.00
_cell.angle_gamma   90.00
#
_symmetry.space_group_name_H-M   'P 1'
#
loop_
_entity.id
_entity.type
_entity.pdbx_description
1 polymer ?
#
loop_
_entity_poly.entity_id
_entity_poly.type
_entity_poly.pdbx_seq_one_letter_code
_entity_poly.pdbx_strand_id
1 'polypeptide(L)'
;MSWALQVFLAVTLFGHLDFIECIGEDVADFQCLSEAFLGTAVKPLQKGMVLDDTTALHCSSKLLSTWPHTSQGNGSADKVMSLRIVKPWSPEWPEELRESSWASLVQYIHRNKVQVLLGTSIGCNEVSDRQTWNWTKALIQLIGPEHLMGLAIGEELEMFNHRLVAQELNVSSAECLDKLWKGNYAFDWFRQVVSEFDAMGYGAIPVTSVFGSLALASASNATPFYEAPEAQVNTFLSKVIAEYKKRYVFTWKFYPCFDGTLGVDKDINPASEITQASDLEAEGSNFRRQRALAVALCWDPGCSLPATAAVARRKMTLLTGDPSWRMWLGELGCSSPLSPSLISAVKGGFLDWDLSIGLATDLLTSLEHVFWFTMRDALGHQGIPEFFGLMSGDCSDQNCKLKAASQSTFPVVPRSKVPADSYETGKSDKLVPGHLFARQGSHAAIVGGVFLQMSPFMWPQPYGMTEDLWTTAEQGGSLTAGRGQKSNVKAVSKEQRQEIKEAFDIFDSERTGKMDYHELKVAIRAMGFEIKKPEALELMARYDREETGSIGYDAFEDILVQRYAAQDPMDEIRKAFELFDEDKRGTISFRNLKRISRDLGEKLTDEELRGMIDEFDQDQDGEINESEFVNIMKQTSLY
;
A
#
# COMPACT_ATOMS: atom_id res chain seq x y z
N MET A 1 -33.67 -1.09 12.19
CA MET A 1 -33.26 0.29 12.50
C MET A 1 -31.86 0.47 11.94
N SER A 2 -31.60 1.53 11.19
CA SER A 2 -30.27 1.80 10.61
C SER A 2 -29.21 1.86 11.71
N TRP A 3 -28.01 1.34 11.45
CA TRP A 3 -26.84 1.37 12.35
C TRP A 3 -26.53 2.79 12.85
N ALA A 4 -26.79 3.81 12.02
CA ALA A 4 -26.72 5.22 12.41
C ALA A 4 -27.66 5.57 13.59
N LEU A 5 -28.82 4.92 13.70
CA LEU A 5 -29.74 5.10 14.82
C LEU A 5 -29.25 4.36 16.08
N GLN A 6 -28.56 3.23 15.93
CA GLN A 6 -27.97 2.49 17.06
C GLN A 6 -26.76 3.22 17.64
N VAL A 7 -25.91 3.80 16.78
CA VAL A 7 -24.78 4.66 17.21
C VAL A 7 -25.30 5.96 17.81
N PHE A 8 -26.33 6.59 17.22
CA PHE A 8 -26.93 7.79 17.80
C PHE A 8 -27.56 7.50 19.16
N LEU A 9 -28.30 6.39 19.32
CA LEU A 9 -28.87 5.95 20.60
C LEU A 9 -27.79 5.57 21.62
N ALA A 10 -26.69 4.93 21.20
CA ALA A 10 -25.58 4.62 22.09
C ALA A 10 -24.88 5.89 22.60
N VAL A 11 -24.62 6.86 21.73
CA VAL A 11 -23.96 8.13 22.08
C VAL A 11 -24.88 9.06 22.88
N THR A 12 -26.21 9.03 22.65
CA THR A 12 -27.17 9.91 23.35
C THR A 12 -27.78 9.33 24.62
N LEU A 13 -27.89 7.99 24.76
CA LEU A 13 -28.43 7.36 25.96
C LEU A 13 -27.35 6.91 26.95
N PHE A 14 -26.15 6.58 26.48
CA PHE A 14 -25.02 6.10 27.29
C PHE A 14 -23.84 7.05 27.08
N GLY A 15 -23.88 8.20 27.76
CA GLY A 15 -22.85 9.22 27.64
C GLY A 15 -21.44 8.65 27.82
N HIS A 16 -20.61 8.80 26.80
CA HIS A 16 -19.14 8.85 26.78
C HIS A 16 -18.29 7.78 27.49
N LEU A 17 -18.84 6.75 28.15
CA LEU A 17 -18.05 5.91 29.08
C LEU A 17 -17.94 4.42 28.75
N ASP A 18 -18.84 3.82 27.96
CA ASP A 18 -18.87 2.34 27.89
C ASP A 18 -18.22 1.71 26.63
N PHE A 19 -17.75 2.49 25.65
CA PHE A 19 -16.92 1.96 24.55
C PHE A 19 -15.41 1.95 24.89
N ILE A 20 -15.03 2.60 26.00
CA ILE A 20 -13.64 2.76 26.46
C ILE A 20 -13.28 1.70 27.53
N GLU A 21 -14.24 0.98 28.13
CA GLU A 21 -13.98 -0.02 29.17
C GLU A 21 -13.58 -1.43 28.66
N CYS A 22 -12.91 -1.50 27.51
CA CYS A 22 -12.04 -2.63 27.14
C CYS A 22 -10.56 -2.24 27.22
N ILE A 23 -10.17 -1.40 28.20
CA ILE A 23 -8.77 -1.27 28.63
C ILE A 23 -8.46 -2.51 29.49
N GLY A 24 -8.36 -3.66 28.83
CA GLY A 24 -7.94 -4.93 29.42
C GLY A 24 -6.46 -5.19 29.17
N GLU A 25 -5.70 -5.17 30.27
CA GLU A 25 -4.41 -5.85 30.52
C GLU A 25 -3.19 -5.51 29.65
N ASP A 26 -2.01 -5.68 30.25
CA ASP A 26 -0.65 -5.36 29.76
C ASP A 26 -0.30 -6.02 28.41
N VAL A 27 -0.90 -5.58 27.30
CA VAL A 27 -0.38 -5.91 25.97
C VAL A 27 0.92 -5.12 25.80
N ALA A 28 2.07 -5.77 25.88
CA ALA A 28 3.36 -5.11 25.68
C ALA A 28 3.36 -4.28 24.39
N ASP A 29 3.88 -3.05 24.45
CA ASP A 29 4.01 -2.22 23.25
C ASP A 29 4.82 -2.99 22.18
N PHE A 30 4.35 -2.97 20.94
CA PHE A 30 5.13 -3.53 19.85
C PHE A 30 6.40 -2.69 19.66
N GLN A 31 7.54 -3.38 19.68
CA GLN A 31 8.86 -2.81 19.52
C GLN A 31 9.60 -3.53 18.42
N CYS A 32 10.51 -2.80 17.79
CA CYS A 32 11.36 -3.32 16.74
C CYS A 32 12.79 -3.51 17.27
N LEU A 33 13.30 -4.74 17.14
CA LEU A 33 14.63 -5.12 17.57
C LEU A 33 15.65 -4.67 16.51
N SER A 34 16.61 -3.84 16.90
CA SER A 34 17.69 -3.39 16.03
C SER A 34 19.04 -3.67 16.66
N GLU A 35 20.01 -4.06 15.84
CA GLU A 35 21.40 -4.20 16.25
C GLU A 35 22.13 -2.84 16.27
N ALA A 36 21.61 -1.81 15.60
CA ALA A 36 22.22 -0.49 15.48
C ALA A 36 21.80 0.42 16.63
N PHE A 37 22.73 0.85 17.48
CA PHE A 37 22.41 1.86 18.51
C PHE A 37 22.39 3.26 17.88
N LEU A 38 21.27 3.98 18.03
CA LEU A 38 21.05 5.29 17.41
C LEU A 38 21.12 6.47 18.39
N GLY A 39 21.55 6.26 19.64
CA GLY A 39 21.69 7.34 20.63
C GLY A 39 20.35 7.86 21.16
N THR A 40 20.31 9.13 21.55
CA THR A 40 19.07 9.82 21.98
C THR A 40 18.57 10.67 20.84
N ALA A 41 17.29 10.56 20.48
CA ALA A 41 16.72 11.37 19.41
C ALA A 41 16.69 12.86 19.82
N VAL A 42 17.14 13.74 18.92
CA VAL A 42 17.02 15.19 19.08
C VAL A 42 15.61 15.62 18.70
N LYS A 43 14.97 16.45 19.54
CA LYS A 43 13.59 16.94 19.35
C LYS A 43 12.58 15.81 19.01
N PRO A 44 12.51 14.72 19.81
CA PRO A 44 11.71 13.54 19.47
C PRO A 44 10.21 13.84 19.39
N LEU A 45 9.73 14.84 20.15
CA LEU A 45 8.33 15.28 20.12
C LEU A 45 7.93 15.94 18.80
N GLN A 46 8.89 16.42 18.01
CA GLN A 46 8.68 17.06 16.70
C GLN A 46 8.89 16.08 15.54
N LYS A 47 9.08 14.79 15.85
CA LYS A 47 9.35 13.72 14.88
C LYS A 47 8.25 12.67 14.98
N GLY A 48 7.67 12.32 13.84
CA GLY A 48 6.61 11.33 13.73
C GLY A 48 6.92 10.24 12.71
N MET A 49 6.02 9.27 12.62
CA MET A 49 6.06 8.21 11.62
C MET A 49 4.89 8.38 10.65
N VAL A 50 5.10 8.06 9.38
CA VAL A 50 3.99 7.84 8.45
C VAL A 50 3.48 6.42 8.61
N LEU A 51 2.15 6.27 8.56
CA LEU A 51 1.48 4.98 8.52
C LEU A 51 1.32 4.56 7.04
N ASP A 52 2.06 3.53 6.61
CA ASP A 52 1.93 2.96 5.27
C ASP A 52 0.70 2.07 5.12
N ASP A 53 0.37 1.78 3.86
CA ASP A 53 -0.79 0.98 3.45
C ASP A 53 -0.77 -0.44 4.05
N THR A 54 0.37 -1.13 4.05
CA THR A 54 0.51 -2.47 4.65
C THR A 54 0.23 -2.41 6.16
N THR A 55 0.79 -1.42 6.85
CA THR A 55 0.59 -1.26 8.29
C THR A 55 -0.86 -0.90 8.61
N ALA A 56 -1.46 0.04 7.87
CA ALA A 56 -2.85 0.46 8.08
C ALA A 56 -3.83 -0.69 7.85
N LEU A 57 -3.59 -1.52 6.84
CA LEU A 57 -4.48 -2.61 6.45
C LEU A 57 -4.29 -3.87 7.29
N HIS A 58 -3.05 -4.34 7.43
CA HIS A 58 -2.75 -5.67 7.96
C HIS A 58 -2.08 -5.66 9.35
N CYS A 59 -1.36 -4.58 9.70
CA CYS A 59 -0.52 -4.55 10.90
C CYS A 59 -0.93 -3.47 11.92
N SER A 60 -2.18 -3.02 11.90
CA SER A 60 -2.71 -1.91 12.72
C SER A 60 -2.62 -2.16 14.23
N SER A 61 -2.56 -3.42 14.66
CA SER A 61 -2.33 -3.83 16.06
C SER A 61 -0.86 -3.92 16.46
N LYS A 62 0.08 -3.69 15.53
CA LYS A 62 1.53 -3.88 15.71
C LYS A 62 2.32 -2.64 15.26
N LEU A 63 1.89 -1.49 15.80
CA LEU A 63 2.47 -0.17 15.58
C LEU A 63 3.68 0.07 16.50
N LEU A 64 4.71 0.74 15.98
CA LEU A 64 5.89 1.07 16.75
C LEU A 64 5.63 2.19 17.77
N SER A 65 5.69 1.84 19.05
CA SER A 65 5.57 2.78 20.18
C SER A 65 6.82 3.63 20.43
N THR A 66 8.00 3.12 20.05
CA THR A 66 9.30 3.73 20.31
C THR A 66 10.19 3.73 19.07
N TRP A 67 11.02 4.75 18.95
CA TRP A 67 12.06 4.83 17.94
C TRP A 67 13.09 3.69 18.17
N PRO A 68 13.36 2.85 17.16
CA PRO A 68 14.19 1.67 17.34
C PRO A 68 15.57 1.97 17.92
N HIS A 69 15.90 1.27 19.01
CA HIS A 69 17.23 1.26 19.65
C HIS A 69 17.81 2.66 19.94
N THR A 70 16.91 3.59 20.30
CA THR A 70 17.23 4.85 20.97
C THR A 70 17.31 4.63 22.48
N SER A 71 18.07 5.46 23.19
CA SER A 71 18.12 5.46 24.66
C SER A 71 18.18 6.88 25.16
N GLN A 72 17.25 7.24 26.03
CA GLN A 72 17.35 8.38 26.91
C GLN A 72 18.42 8.10 27.98
N GLY A 73 18.94 9.14 28.63
CA GLY A 73 20.00 9.01 29.65
C GLY A 73 19.63 8.15 30.87
N ASN A 74 18.39 7.68 30.97
CA ASN A 74 17.85 6.76 31.98
C ASN A 74 17.67 5.31 31.47
N GLY A 75 18.02 5.01 30.21
CA GLY A 75 17.89 3.69 29.59
C GLY A 75 16.55 3.41 28.87
N SER A 76 15.58 4.32 28.85
CA SER A 76 14.32 4.14 28.12
C SER A 76 14.39 4.65 26.67
N ALA A 77 13.78 3.96 25.72
CA ALA A 77 13.72 4.40 24.33
C ALA A 77 12.82 5.64 24.14
N ASP A 78 13.13 6.47 23.14
CA ASP A 78 12.33 7.63 22.77
C ASP A 78 11.00 7.18 22.14
N LYS A 79 9.87 7.73 22.59
CA LYS A 79 8.55 7.37 22.08
C LYS A 79 8.23 8.00 20.73
N VAL A 80 7.47 7.28 19.90
CA VAL A 80 6.83 7.84 18.70
C VAL A 80 5.57 8.57 19.15
N MET A 81 5.64 9.90 19.22
CA MET A 81 4.57 10.74 19.77
C MET A 81 3.62 11.30 18.72
N SER A 82 3.87 11.05 17.43
CA SER A 82 3.00 11.51 16.36
C SER A 82 2.98 10.56 15.18
N LEU A 83 1.80 10.46 14.55
CA LEU A 83 1.57 9.68 13.34
C LEU A 83 1.00 10.57 12.25
N ARG A 84 1.41 10.31 11.02
CA ARG A 84 0.74 10.81 9.84
C ARG A 84 0.02 9.66 9.15
N ILE A 85 -1.29 9.78 9.03
CA ILE A 85 -2.13 8.82 8.34
C ILE A 85 -2.50 9.47 7.00
N VAL A 86 -2.00 8.96 5.89
CA VAL A 86 -2.16 9.62 4.57
C VAL A 86 -3.61 9.59 4.09
N LYS A 87 -4.32 8.48 4.32
CA LYS A 87 -5.73 8.28 4.00
C LYS A 87 -6.37 7.42 5.09
N PRO A 88 -7.65 7.63 5.45
CA PRO A 88 -8.30 6.85 6.51
C PRO A 88 -8.58 5.40 6.06
N TRP A 89 -8.82 5.22 4.76
CA TRP A 89 -9.10 3.95 4.09
C TRP A 89 -8.95 4.10 2.58
N SER A 90 -9.01 2.99 1.84
CA SER A 90 -9.03 2.95 0.37
C SER A 90 -10.24 2.15 -0.11
N PRO A 91 -10.92 2.55 -1.21
CA PRO A 91 -11.97 1.72 -1.83
C PRO A 91 -11.48 0.36 -2.31
N GLU A 92 -10.17 0.24 -2.60
CA GLU A 92 -9.54 -1.01 -3.02
C GLU A 92 -9.26 -1.97 -1.86
N TRP A 93 -9.42 -1.53 -0.60
CA TRP A 93 -9.14 -2.36 0.57
C TRP A 93 -10.40 -3.09 1.05
N PRO A 94 -10.29 -4.35 1.50
CA PRO A 94 -11.42 -5.12 2.01
C PRO A 94 -12.18 -4.38 3.12
N GLU A 95 -13.47 -4.13 2.91
CA GLU A 95 -14.28 -3.32 3.83
C GLU A 95 -14.38 -3.93 5.23
N GLU A 96 -14.41 -5.26 5.31
CA GLU A 96 -14.49 -6.05 6.54
C GLU A 96 -13.29 -5.85 7.48
N LEU A 97 -12.14 -5.39 6.97
CA LEU A 97 -10.95 -5.12 7.78
C LEU A 97 -10.93 -3.71 8.37
N ARG A 98 -11.79 -2.81 7.88
CA ARG A 98 -11.75 -1.38 8.25
C ARG A 98 -11.96 -1.16 9.74
N GLU A 99 -13.03 -1.73 10.30
CA GLU A 99 -13.42 -1.49 11.69
C GLU A 99 -12.40 -2.07 12.68
N SER A 100 -11.92 -3.28 12.43
CA SER A 100 -10.92 -3.93 13.28
C SER A 100 -9.56 -3.20 13.21
N SER A 101 -9.18 -2.72 12.03
CA SER A 101 -7.95 -1.93 11.87
C SER A 101 -8.04 -0.55 12.51
N TRP A 102 -9.18 0.14 12.37
CA TRP A 102 -9.40 1.41 13.06
C TRP A 102 -9.45 1.25 14.57
N ALA A 103 -10.11 0.21 15.09
CA ALA A 103 -10.16 -0.06 16.53
C ALA A 103 -8.76 -0.25 17.11
N SER A 104 -7.91 -1.05 16.46
CA SER A 104 -6.53 -1.29 16.89
C SER A 104 -5.68 -0.01 16.86
N LEU A 105 -5.82 0.77 15.79
CA LEU A 105 -5.12 2.05 15.62
C LEU A 105 -5.54 3.09 16.66
N VAL A 106 -6.85 3.24 16.89
CA VAL A 106 -7.40 4.19 17.88
C VAL A 106 -6.97 3.78 19.28
N GLN A 107 -7.02 2.50 19.63
CA GLN A 107 -6.52 2.00 20.91
C GLN A 107 -5.04 2.37 21.11
N TYR A 108 -4.20 2.17 20.08
CA TYR A 108 -2.80 2.57 20.11
C TYR A 108 -2.64 4.09 20.32
N ILE A 109 -3.40 4.91 19.60
CA ILE A 109 -3.34 6.38 19.69
C ILE A 109 -3.65 6.87 21.10
N HIS A 110 -4.77 6.43 21.70
CA HIS A 110 -5.16 6.86 23.04
C HIS A 110 -4.17 6.37 24.11
N ARG A 111 -3.79 5.10 24.04
CA ARG A 111 -2.85 4.49 24.99
C ARG A 111 -1.50 5.20 25.00
N ASN A 112 -0.96 5.53 23.81
CA ASN A 112 0.36 6.13 23.68
C ASN A 112 0.34 7.67 23.60
N LYS A 113 -0.85 8.29 23.69
CA LYS A 113 -1.06 9.75 23.60
C LYS A 113 -0.48 10.35 22.33
N VAL A 114 -0.69 9.66 21.22
CA VAL A 114 -0.14 10.03 19.92
C VAL A 114 -0.93 11.20 19.33
N GLN A 115 -0.23 12.14 18.70
CA GLN A 115 -0.82 13.20 17.89
C GLN A 115 -0.89 12.78 16.41
N VAL A 116 -2.01 13.03 15.76
CA VAL A 116 -2.31 12.53 14.42
C VAL A 116 -2.47 13.68 13.44
N LEU A 117 -1.65 13.67 12.39
CA LEU A 117 -1.92 14.39 11.15
C LEU A 117 -2.71 13.45 10.23
N LEU A 118 -4.02 13.65 10.18
CA LEU A 118 -4.91 12.79 9.39
C LEU A 118 -5.10 13.38 7.99
N GLY A 119 -4.94 12.56 6.97
CA GLY A 119 -5.11 12.93 5.57
C GLY A 119 -6.46 12.53 5.01
N THR A 120 -6.95 13.31 4.06
CA THR A 120 -8.08 12.99 3.18
C THR A 120 -7.70 13.31 1.74
N SER A 121 -8.18 12.50 0.81
CA SER A 121 -7.87 12.63 -0.61
C SER A 121 -8.62 13.81 -1.26
N ILE A 122 -8.01 14.33 -2.31
CA ILE A 122 -8.64 15.12 -3.36
C ILE A 122 -8.24 14.45 -4.67
N GLY A 123 -9.17 14.21 -5.58
CA GLY A 123 -8.93 13.57 -6.85
C GLY A 123 -9.79 14.15 -7.97
N CYS A 124 -9.98 13.33 -9.00
CA CYS A 124 -10.79 13.68 -10.17
C CYS A 124 -12.27 13.27 -10.02
N ASN A 125 -12.56 12.39 -9.05
CA ASN A 125 -13.84 11.74 -8.87
C ASN A 125 -14.48 12.20 -7.55
N GLU A 126 -15.51 13.03 -7.64
CA GLU A 126 -16.16 13.64 -6.48
C GLU A 126 -16.84 12.61 -5.57
N VAL A 127 -17.30 11.49 -6.13
CA VAL A 127 -17.92 10.40 -5.35
C VAL A 127 -16.86 9.73 -4.48
N SER A 128 -15.69 9.44 -5.05
CA SER A 128 -14.54 8.89 -4.34
C SER A 128 -14.01 9.87 -3.27
N ASP A 129 -13.90 11.16 -3.61
CA ASP A 129 -13.47 12.20 -2.68
C ASP A 129 -14.46 12.32 -1.51
N ARG A 130 -15.76 12.31 -1.80
CA ARG A 130 -16.82 12.31 -0.78
C ARG A 130 -16.76 11.07 0.12
N GLN A 131 -16.55 9.89 -0.45
CA GLN A 131 -16.44 8.66 0.31
C GLN A 131 -15.23 8.68 1.24
N THR A 132 -14.07 9.10 0.73
CA THR A 132 -12.84 9.26 1.52
C THR A 132 -13.05 10.26 2.66
N TRP A 133 -13.74 11.37 2.38
CA TRP A 133 -14.08 12.34 3.41
C TRP A 133 -15.06 11.78 4.47
N ASN A 134 -16.05 10.97 4.07
CA ASN A 134 -16.94 10.31 5.02
C ASN A 134 -16.19 9.36 5.95
N TRP A 135 -15.24 8.57 5.43
CA TRP A 135 -14.36 7.75 6.26
C TRP A 135 -13.47 8.59 7.17
N THR A 136 -12.96 9.71 6.67
CA THR A 136 -12.15 10.65 7.46
C THR A 136 -12.96 11.17 8.65
N LYS A 137 -14.20 11.60 8.43
CA LYS A 137 -15.10 12.06 9.50
C LYS A 137 -15.37 10.99 10.55
N ALA A 138 -15.62 9.76 10.13
CA ALA A 138 -15.83 8.64 11.03
C ALA A 138 -14.59 8.37 11.89
N LEU A 139 -13.40 8.33 11.28
CA LEU A 139 -12.16 8.11 12.00
C LEU A 139 -11.81 9.28 12.94
N ILE A 140 -12.07 10.54 12.54
CA ILE A 140 -11.92 11.72 13.41
C ILE A 140 -12.75 11.57 14.69
N GLN A 141 -13.99 11.12 14.57
CA GLN A 141 -14.87 10.91 15.72
C GLN A 141 -14.36 9.82 16.66
N LEU A 142 -13.71 8.78 16.14
CA LEU A 142 -13.10 7.72 16.93
C LEU A 142 -11.80 8.17 17.61
N ILE A 143 -10.97 8.98 16.92
CA ILE A 143 -9.67 9.46 17.44
C ILE A 143 -9.84 10.52 18.53
N GLY A 144 -10.83 11.42 18.38
CA GLY A 144 -11.06 12.52 19.31
C GLY A 144 -10.14 13.74 19.09
N PRO A 145 -10.59 14.95 19.50
CA PRO A 145 -9.90 16.22 19.25
C PRO A 145 -8.55 16.34 19.95
N GLU A 146 -8.35 15.68 21.09
CA GLU A 146 -7.12 15.72 21.87
C GLU A 146 -5.94 15.02 21.18
N HIS A 147 -6.22 14.17 20.20
CA HIS A 147 -5.24 13.40 19.45
C HIS A 147 -5.02 13.90 18.02
N LEU A 148 -5.70 14.97 17.59
CA LEU A 148 -5.52 15.54 16.25
C LEU A 148 -4.61 16.78 16.27
N MET A 149 -3.45 16.69 15.61
CA MET A 149 -2.56 17.84 15.42
C MET A 149 -2.83 18.61 14.13
N GLY A 150 -3.52 18.00 13.16
CA GLY A 150 -3.88 18.64 11.90
C GLY A 150 -4.70 17.76 10.96
N LEU A 151 -5.33 18.40 9.98
CA LEU A 151 -6.00 17.75 8.85
C LEU A 151 -5.25 18.09 7.55
N ALA A 152 -4.73 17.07 6.87
CA ALA A 152 -4.14 17.19 5.54
C ALA A 152 -5.20 16.90 4.48
N ILE A 153 -5.39 17.83 3.54
CA ILE A 153 -6.40 17.74 2.50
C ILE A 153 -5.66 17.78 1.17
N GLY A 154 -5.56 16.61 0.53
CA GLY A 154 -4.82 16.43 -0.71
C GLY A 154 -3.35 16.10 -0.51
N GLU A 155 -2.87 15.18 -1.34
CA GLU A 155 -1.54 14.58 -1.28
C GLU A 155 -0.82 14.72 -2.63
N GLU A 156 0.33 15.39 -2.63
CA GLU A 156 1.14 15.73 -3.81
C GLU A 156 0.26 16.23 -4.96
N LEU A 157 -0.55 17.26 -4.68
CA LEU A 157 -1.56 17.74 -5.62
C LEU A 157 -0.95 18.10 -6.98
N GLU A 158 0.27 18.62 -7.00
CA GLU A 158 0.98 19.00 -8.22
C GLU A 158 1.47 17.82 -9.05
N MET A 159 1.57 16.62 -8.45
CA MET A 159 1.98 15.40 -9.13
C MET A 159 0.80 14.63 -9.73
N PHE A 160 -0.43 15.17 -9.66
CA PHE A 160 -1.60 14.51 -10.24
C PHE A 160 -1.40 14.12 -11.70
N ASN A 161 -0.83 15.01 -12.52
CA ASN A 161 -0.55 14.71 -13.93
C ASN A 161 0.39 13.51 -14.08
N HIS A 162 1.47 13.46 -13.31
CA HIS A 162 2.42 12.35 -13.34
C HIS A 162 1.78 11.02 -12.92
N ARG A 163 0.87 11.06 -11.93
CA ARG A 163 0.11 9.87 -11.50
C ARG A 163 -0.88 9.40 -12.56
N LEU A 164 -1.59 10.31 -13.21
CA LEU A 164 -2.54 10.01 -14.28
C LEU A 164 -1.85 9.44 -15.53
N VAL A 165 -0.69 10.00 -15.89
CA VAL A 165 0.14 9.52 -17.01
C VAL A 165 0.76 8.15 -16.69
N ALA A 166 1.22 7.93 -15.45
CA ALA A 166 1.71 6.63 -15.00
C ALA A 166 0.62 5.54 -14.99
N GLN A 167 -0.67 5.94 -14.94
CA GLN A 167 -1.83 5.05 -15.01
C GLN A 167 -2.36 4.84 -16.45
N GLU A 168 -1.64 5.27 -17.50
CA GLU A 168 -2.03 5.12 -18.93
C GLU A 168 -3.43 5.71 -19.28
N LEU A 169 -3.96 6.67 -18.50
CA LEU A 169 -5.27 7.33 -18.74
C LEU A 169 -5.13 8.50 -19.73
N ASN A 170 -5.24 8.22 -21.03
CA ASN A 170 -4.83 9.18 -22.08
C ASN A 170 -5.89 10.24 -22.50
N VAL A 171 -7.11 10.24 -21.95
CA VAL A 171 -8.14 11.25 -22.31
C VAL A 171 -8.80 11.91 -21.08
N SER A 172 -8.99 11.19 -19.97
CA SER A 172 -9.59 11.73 -18.73
C SER A 172 -8.65 12.64 -17.91
N SER A 173 -7.36 12.67 -18.25
CA SER A 173 -6.34 13.39 -17.49
C SER A 173 -6.37 14.91 -17.71
N ALA A 174 -6.55 15.38 -18.94
CA ALA A 174 -6.62 16.82 -19.24
C ALA A 174 -7.88 17.48 -18.67
N GLU A 175 -9.04 16.84 -18.84
CA GLU A 175 -10.30 17.32 -18.26
C GLU A 175 -10.27 17.32 -16.74
N CYS A 176 -9.67 16.30 -16.13
CA CYS A 176 -9.47 16.29 -14.68
C CYS A 176 -8.58 17.45 -14.23
N LEU A 177 -7.41 17.65 -14.84
CA LEU A 177 -6.49 18.72 -14.44
C LEU A 177 -7.12 20.10 -14.64
N ASP A 178 -7.86 20.28 -15.72
CA ASP A 178 -8.63 21.50 -15.97
C ASP A 178 -9.69 21.70 -14.91
N LYS A 179 -10.45 20.67 -14.53
CA LYS A 179 -11.43 20.75 -13.43
C LYS A 179 -10.75 21.07 -12.08
N LEU A 180 -9.67 20.35 -11.76
CA LEU A 180 -8.94 20.43 -10.50
C LEU A 180 -8.38 21.85 -10.28
N TRP A 181 -7.73 22.39 -11.30
CA TRP A 181 -7.01 23.66 -11.22
C TRP A 181 -7.79 24.83 -11.81
N LYS A 182 -8.08 24.81 -13.13
CA LYS A 182 -8.78 25.92 -13.81
C LYS A 182 -10.23 26.05 -13.33
N GLY A 183 -10.90 24.93 -13.11
CA GLY A 183 -12.25 24.80 -12.57
C GLY A 183 -12.31 24.99 -11.05
N ASN A 184 -11.17 25.25 -10.40
CA ASN A 184 -11.06 25.60 -8.99
C ASN A 184 -11.49 24.49 -8.01
N TYR A 185 -11.73 23.26 -8.50
CA TYR A 185 -12.22 22.16 -7.69
C TYR A 185 -11.32 21.84 -6.49
N ALA A 186 -9.98 21.89 -6.65
CA ALA A 186 -9.05 21.64 -5.54
C ALA A 186 -9.29 22.60 -4.35
N PHE A 187 -9.49 23.90 -4.65
CA PHE A 187 -9.72 24.91 -3.62
C PHE A 187 -11.15 24.84 -3.07
N ASP A 188 -12.15 24.63 -3.91
CA ASP A 188 -13.55 24.53 -3.48
C ASP A 188 -13.78 23.29 -2.60
N TRP A 189 -13.14 22.17 -2.96
CA TRP A 189 -13.14 20.97 -2.14
C TRP A 189 -12.41 21.18 -0.82
N PHE A 190 -11.22 21.79 -0.84
CA PHE A 190 -10.49 22.15 0.38
C PHE A 190 -11.38 22.96 1.32
N ARG A 191 -12.00 24.02 0.80
CA ARG A 191 -12.89 24.89 1.56
C ARG A 191 -14.11 24.16 2.10
N GLN A 192 -14.71 23.27 1.31
CA GLN A 192 -15.84 22.45 1.77
C GLN A 192 -15.41 21.55 2.94
N VAL A 193 -14.30 20.83 2.80
CA VAL A 193 -13.77 19.94 3.84
C VAL A 193 -13.49 20.72 5.13
N VAL A 194 -12.83 21.88 5.05
CA VAL A 194 -12.57 22.71 6.23
C VAL A 194 -13.87 23.21 6.86
N SER A 195 -14.85 23.63 6.07
CA SER A 195 -16.15 24.05 6.60
C SER A 195 -16.89 22.92 7.33
N GLU A 196 -16.87 21.70 6.80
CA GLU A 196 -17.47 20.54 7.47
C GLU A 196 -16.69 20.14 8.73
N PHE A 197 -15.36 20.19 8.68
CA PHE A 197 -14.48 19.94 9.83
C PHE A 197 -14.72 20.95 10.97
N ASP A 198 -14.93 22.21 10.63
CA ASP A 198 -15.28 23.27 11.59
C ASP A 198 -16.65 23.05 12.20
N ALA A 199 -17.64 22.65 11.39
CA ALA A 199 -18.97 22.31 11.87
C ALA A 199 -18.97 21.11 12.84
N MET A 200 -17.96 20.24 12.74
CA MET A 200 -17.73 19.15 13.69
C MET A 200 -17.02 19.59 14.99
N GLY A 201 -16.66 20.87 15.13
CA GLY A 201 -16.04 21.44 16.33
C GLY A 201 -14.51 21.58 16.28
N TYR A 202 -13.88 21.33 15.12
CA TYR A 202 -12.41 21.30 14.99
C TYR A 202 -11.81 22.62 14.45
N GLY A 203 -12.52 23.74 14.62
CA GLY A 203 -12.13 25.07 14.12
C GLY A 203 -10.77 25.61 14.58
N ALA A 204 -10.22 25.05 15.66
CA ALA A 204 -8.89 25.41 16.17
C ALA A 204 -7.76 24.52 15.59
N ILE A 205 -8.09 23.37 15.03
CA ILE A 205 -7.11 22.41 14.52
C ILE A 205 -6.53 22.92 13.19
N PRO A 206 -5.20 22.90 13.01
CA PRO A 206 -4.56 23.31 11.77
C PRO A 206 -4.99 22.49 10.56
N VAL A 207 -4.98 23.12 9.39
CA VAL A 207 -5.28 22.47 8.10
C VAL A 207 -4.12 22.66 7.15
N THR A 208 -3.90 21.70 6.25
CA THR A 208 -2.78 21.74 5.29
C THR A 208 -3.18 21.04 4.00
N SER A 209 -2.45 21.32 2.92
CA SER A 209 -2.32 20.39 1.78
C SER A 209 -0.86 19.98 1.68
N VAL A 210 -0.58 18.79 1.16
CA VAL A 210 0.79 18.29 1.08
C VAL A 210 1.29 18.32 -0.35
N PHE A 211 2.48 18.89 -0.54
CA PHE A 211 3.12 19.06 -1.86
C PHE A 211 4.50 18.42 -1.85
N GLY A 212 4.92 17.86 -2.99
CA GLY A 212 6.29 17.41 -3.24
C GLY A 212 7.22 18.56 -3.64
N SER A 213 8.45 18.20 -4.02
CA SER A 213 9.49 19.17 -4.41
C SER A 213 9.19 19.89 -5.72
N LEU A 214 8.37 19.30 -6.62
CA LEU A 214 7.98 19.92 -7.89
C LEU A 214 7.24 21.25 -7.67
N ALA A 215 6.47 21.37 -6.59
CA ALA A 215 5.79 22.62 -6.22
C ALA A 215 6.76 23.80 -6.02
N LEU A 216 8.05 23.55 -5.77
CA LEU A 216 9.07 24.58 -5.60
C LEU A 216 9.69 25.04 -6.93
N ALA A 217 9.41 24.39 -8.06
CA ALA A 217 10.14 24.57 -9.32
C ALA A 217 9.94 25.93 -10.03
N SER A 218 9.13 26.84 -9.49
CA SER A 218 8.95 28.15 -10.12
C SER A 218 10.22 28.99 -10.17
N ALA A 219 10.39 29.67 -11.31
CA ALA A 219 11.51 30.55 -11.64
C ALA A 219 11.25 32.05 -11.36
N SER A 220 10.09 32.44 -10.81
CA SER A 220 9.73 33.86 -10.62
C SER A 220 9.46 34.23 -9.16
N ASN A 221 9.79 35.46 -8.78
CA ASN A 221 9.45 36.01 -7.47
C ASN A 221 7.96 36.35 -7.32
N ALA A 222 7.25 36.58 -8.44
CA ALA A 222 5.83 36.93 -8.42
C ALA A 222 4.93 35.69 -8.18
N THR A 223 5.38 34.54 -8.64
CA THR A 223 4.76 33.23 -8.44
C THR A 223 5.77 32.32 -7.74
N PRO A 224 5.99 32.46 -6.42
CA PRO A 224 7.04 31.71 -5.73
C PRO A 224 6.90 30.18 -5.86
N PHE A 225 5.71 29.64 -6.12
CA PHE A 225 5.46 28.21 -6.31
C PHE A 225 5.08 27.87 -7.76
N TYR A 226 5.12 26.58 -8.09
CA TYR A 226 4.80 26.06 -9.43
C TYR A 226 3.44 26.57 -9.92
N GLU A 227 3.41 27.04 -11.16
CA GLU A 227 2.23 27.65 -11.77
C GLU A 227 2.25 27.39 -13.27
N ALA A 228 1.54 26.35 -13.69
CA ALA A 228 1.42 25.90 -15.07
C ALA A 228 0.05 25.23 -15.30
N PRO A 229 -0.36 24.94 -16.55
CA PRO A 229 -1.63 24.24 -16.82
C PRO A 229 -1.76 22.89 -16.08
N GLU A 230 -0.64 22.21 -15.86
CA GLU A 230 -0.58 20.91 -15.18
C GLU A 230 -0.82 21.02 -13.67
N ALA A 231 -0.41 22.14 -13.06
CA ALA A 231 -0.69 22.45 -11.67
C ALA A 231 -0.57 23.94 -11.33
N GLN A 232 -1.58 24.48 -10.65
CA GLN A 232 -1.68 25.89 -10.26
C GLN A 232 -1.42 26.06 -8.75
N VAL A 233 -0.25 25.59 -8.30
CA VAL A 233 0.09 25.52 -6.86
C VAL A 233 0.16 26.90 -6.23
N ASN A 234 0.77 27.88 -6.90
CA ASN A 234 0.86 29.23 -6.37
C ASN A 234 -0.53 29.88 -6.23
N THR A 235 -1.39 29.72 -7.24
CA THR A 235 -2.79 30.18 -7.21
C THR A 235 -3.57 29.53 -6.07
N PHE A 236 -3.47 28.21 -5.89
CA PHE A 236 -4.12 27.49 -4.80
C PHE A 236 -3.64 27.98 -3.43
N LEU A 237 -2.33 28.00 -3.20
CA LEU A 237 -1.75 28.45 -1.93
C LEU A 237 -2.13 29.90 -1.62
N SER A 238 -2.13 30.79 -2.62
CA SER A 238 -2.54 32.19 -2.46
C SER A 238 -3.96 32.30 -1.90
N LYS A 239 -4.91 31.51 -2.44
CA LYS A 239 -6.31 31.50 -2.00
C LYS A 239 -6.44 30.94 -0.57
N VAL A 240 -5.82 29.79 -0.30
CA VAL A 240 -5.88 29.14 1.01
C VAL A 240 -5.26 30.01 2.11
N ILE A 241 -4.11 30.64 1.84
CA ILE A 241 -3.47 31.59 2.76
C ILE A 241 -4.34 32.80 2.99
N ALA A 242 -4.97 33.34 1.94
CA ALA A 242 -5.85 34.49 2.04
C ALA A 242 -7.06 34.18 2.94
N GLU A 243 -7.62 32.98 2.86
CA GLU A 243 -8.81 32.57 3.62
C GLU A 243 -8.49 32.10 5.05
N TYR A 244 -7.54 31.19 5.22
CA TYR A 244 -7.30 30.49 6.49
C TYR A 244 -6.14 31.08 7.32
N LYS A 245 -5.36 32.00 6.77
CA LYS A 245 -4.25 32.67 7.46
C LYS A 245 -3.34 31.65 8.16
N LYS A 246 -2.90 31.96 9.39
CA LYS A 246 -1.99 31.13 10.21
C LYS A 246 -2.55 29.78 10.64
N ARG A 247 -3.84 29.50 10.40
CA ARG A 247 -4.39 28.15 10.58
C ARG A 247 -3.89 27.18 9.51
N TYR A 248 -3.54 27.69 8.34
CA TYR A 248 -2.90 26.90 7.30
C TYR A 248 -1.42 26.65 7.63
N VAL A 249 -0.99 25.41 7.57
CA VAL A 249 0.42 25.03 7.69
C VAL A 249 0.93 24.61 6.32
N PHE A 250 2.13 25.04 5.93
CA PHE A 250 2.74 24.52 4.70
C PHE A 250 3.37 23.16 4.98
N THR A 251 2.99 22.15 4.20
CA THR A 251 3.51 20.79 4.39
C THR A 251 4.13 20.27 3.12
N TRP A 252 5.37 19.80 3.22
CA TRP A 252 6.18 19.35 2.09
C TRP A 252 6.60 17.89 2.21
N LYS A 253 6.75 17.20 1.08
CA LYS A 253 7.44 15.91 1.00
C LYS A 253 8.77 16.10 0.32
N PHE A 254 9.85 15.75 1.00
CA PHE A 254 11.19 15.80 0.43
C PHE A 254 11.84 14.43 0.54
N TYR A 255 12.22 13.89 -0.60
CA TYR A 255 12.90 12.61 -0.72
C TYR A 255 14.27 12.81 -1.34
N PRO A 256 15.34 12.99 -0.53
CA PRO A 256 16.69 13.18 -1.04
C PRO A 256 17.15 12.04 -1.96
N CYS A 257 16.62 10.83 -1.78
CA CYS A 257 16.91 9.69 -2.64
C CYS A 257 16.39 9.81 -4.08
N PHE A 258 15.29 10.54 -4.28
CA PHE A 258 14.68 10.73 -5.60
C PHE A 258 15.06 12.05 -6.24
N ASP A 259 15.90 12.85 -5.59
CA ASP A 259 16.44 14.04 -6.21
C ASP A 259 17.37 13.66 -7.36
N GLY A 260 16.91 13.88 -8.59
CA GLY A 260 17.66 13.60 -9.80
C GLY A 260 18.99 14.35 -9.90
N THR A 261 19.17 15.44 -9.14
CA THR A 261 20.46 16.15 -9.03
C THR A 261 21.45 15.41 -8.14
N LEU A 262 20.96 14.60 -7.20
CA LEU A 262 21.76 13.72 -6.36
C LEU A 262 22.06 12.41 -7.07
N GLY A 263 21.11 11.87 -7.86
CA GLY A 263 21.32 10.65 -8.65
C GLY A 263 21.53 9.40 -7.78
N VAL A 264 20.84 9.36 -6.63
CA VAL A 264 20.84 8.22 -5.69
C VAL A 264 19.97 7.09 -6.24
N ASP A 265 18.86 7.42 -6.89
CA ASP A 265 17.98 6.48 -7.59
C ASP A 265 18.07 6.70 -9.12
N LYS A 266 18.31 5.64 -9.89
CA LYS A 266 18.38 5.66 -11.36
C LYS A 266 17.27 4.83 -12.02
N ASP A 267 16.38 4.22 -11.25
CA ASP A 267 15.32 3.37 -11.80
C ASP A 267 14.12 4.17 -12.37
N ILE A 268 14.19 5.51 -12.33
CA ILE A 268 13.17 6.42 -12.90
C ILE A 268 13.45 6.79 -14.38
N ASN A 269 14.43 6.17 -15.04
CA ASN A 269 14.57 6.28 -16.50
C ASN A 269 14.58 4.90 -17.19
N PRO A 270 13.43 4.43 -17.69
CA PRO A 270 13.32 3.16 -18.44
C PRO A 270 14.16 3.15 -19.73
N ALA A 271 14.69 4.29 -20.17
CA ALA A 271 15.49 4.42 -21.38
C ALA A 271 17.01 4.28 -21.15
N SER A 272 17.49 4.07 -19.92
CA SER A 272 18.89 3.73 -19.66
C SER A 272 19.00 2.32 -19.11
N GLU A 273 18.96 1.34 -20.01
CA GLU A 273 19.37 -0.03 -19.76
C GLU A 273 20.79 -0.07 -19.19
N ILE A 274 20.91 -0.24 -17.87
CA ILE A 274 22.06 -0.89 -17.25
C ILE A 274 21.58 -2.31 -16.96
N THR A 275 21.71 -3.18 -17.97
CA THR A 275 21.16 -4.54 -17.95
C THR A 275 22.12 -5.58 -17.38
N GLN A 276 23.30 -5.20 -16.86
CA GLN A 276 24.23 -6.17 -16.27
C GLN A 276 24.96 -5.65 -15.02
N ALA A 277 25.16 -6.56 -14.06
CA ALA A 277 25.93 -6.34 -12.84
C ALA A 277 27.41 -5.92 -13.08
N SER A 278 27.88 -5.97 -14.33
CA SER A 278 29.20 -5.52 -14.77
C SER A 278 29.34 -3.99 -14.89
N ASP A 279 28.25 -3.22 -14.98
CA ASP A 279 28.31 -1.75 -15.08
C ASP A 279 28.56 -1.05 -13.73
N LEU A 280 28.59 -1.83 -12.64
CA LEU A 280 28.97 -1.37 -11.30
C LEU A 280 30.49 -1.17 -11.12
N GLU A 281 31.30 -1.63 -12.07
CA GLU A 281 32.78 -1.57 -11.99
C GLU A 281 33.40 -0.34 -12.68
N ALA A 282 32.62 0.52 -13.34
CA ALA A 282 33.15 1.77 -13.86
C ALA A 282 33.44 2.75 -12.70
N GLU A 283 34.71 3.08 -12.46
CA GLU A 283 35.19 3.97 -11.37
C GLU A 283 34.41 5.30 -11.22
N GLY A 284 33.74 5.77 -12.28
CA GLY A 284 32.89 6.97 -12.27
C GLY A 284 31.43 6.80 -11.80
N SER A 285 30.89 5.58 -11.69
CA SER A 285 29.53 5.34 -11.17
C SER A 285 29.53 5.24 -9.64
N ASN A 286 30.52 4.56 -9.05
CA ASN A 286 30.73 4.48 -7.61
C ASN A 286 31.06 5.83 -6.97
N PHE A 287 31.91 6.65 -7.60
CA PHE A 287 32.23 8.00 -7.10
C PHE A 287 31.00 8.91 -7.07
N ARG A 288 30.15 8.87 -8.11
CA ARG A 288 28.89 9.63 -8.15
C ARG A 288 27.91 9.16 -7.08
N ARG A 289 27.73 7.84 -6.92
CA ARG A 289 26.93 7.27 -5.84
C ARG A 289 27.46 7.71 -4.47
N GLN A 290 28.74 7.57 -4.19
CA GLN A 290 29.33 7.98 -2.91
C GLN A 290 29.12 9.46 -2.59
N ARG A 291 29.24 10.34 -3.60
CA ARG A 291 28.95 11.78 -3.43
C ARG A 291 27.46 12.03 -3.17
N ALA A 292 26.58 11.35 -3.89
CA ALA A 292 25.14 11.43 -3.70
C ALA A 292 24.73 10.99 -2.28
N LEU A 293 25.31 9.87 -1.83
CA LEU A 293 25.12 9.35 -0.48
C LEU A 293 25.68 10.31 0.57
N ALA A 294 26.87 10.90 0.36
CA ALA A 294 27.43 11.88 1.28
C ALA A 294 26.52 13.10 1.45
N VAL A 295 25.81 13.53 0.39
CA VAL A 295 24.84 14.63 0.45
C VAL A 295 23.52 14.20 1.10
N ALA A 296 23.04 12.97 0.84
CA ALA A 296 21.82 12.44 1.46
C ALA A 296 22.00 12.13 2.96
N LEU A 297 23.24 11.88 3.40
CA LEU A 297 23.63 11.63 4.80
C LEU A 297 24.03 12.91 5.55
N CYS A 298 23.89 14.06 4.91
CA CYS A 298 24.25 15.35 5.45
C CYS A 298 22.99 16.00 6.04
N TRP A 299 23.06 16.39 7.31
CA TRP A 299 21.91 16.94 8.07
C TRP A 299 22.16 18.33 8.67
N ASP A 300 23.35 18.89 8.46
CA ASP A 300 23.60 20.30 8.77
C ASP A 300 22.92 21.24 7.76
N PRO A 301 22.79 22.54 8.07
CA PRO A 301 22.04 23.43 7.20
C PRO A 301 22.61 23.68 5.80
N GLY A 302 23.85 23.25 5.53
CA GLY A 302 24.47 23.28 4.20
C GLY A 302 24.10 22.09 3.30
N CYS A 303 23.33 21.13 3.81
CA CYS A 303 23.02 19.88 3.12
C CYS A 303 21.76 19.98 2.25
N SER A 304 21.56 19.03 1.31
CA SER A 304 20.48 19.11 0.31
C SER A 304 19.08 19.21 0.92
N LEU A 305 18.76 18.40 1.94
CA LEU A 305 17.45 18.41 2.57
C LEU A 305 17.17 19.72 3.34
N PRO A 306 17.98 20.12 4.34
CA PRO A 306 17.85 21.43 4.98
C PRO A 306 17.90 22.62 4.01
N ALA A 307 18.70 22.54 2.94
CA ALA A 307 18.76 23.58 1.92
C ALA A 307 17.48 23.66 1.08
N THR A 308 16.88 22.52 0.71
CA THR A 308 15.59 22.47 0.02
C THR A 308 14.48 23.02 0.91
N ALA A 309 14.48 22.68 2.20
CA ALA A 309 13.57 23.25 3.19
C ALA A 309 13.80 24.77 3.37
N ALA A 310 15.03 25.25 3.30
CA ALA A 310 15.34 26.69 3.28
C ALA A 310 14.80 27.39 2.03
N VAL A 311 14.87 26.75 0.85
CA VAL A 311 14.24 27.27 -0.39
C VAL A 311 12.73 27.37 -0.21
N ALA A 312 12.08 26.33 0.33
CA ALA A 312 10.65 26.35 0.63
C ALA A 312 10.30 27.49 1.60
N ARG A 313 11.05 27.66 2.70
CA ARG A 313 10.87 28.75 3.67
C ARG A 313 10.92 30.13 3.03
N ARG A 314 11.90 30.37 2.15
CA ARG A 314 12.04 31.66 1.45
C ARG A 314 10.88 31.90 0.50
N LYS A 315 10.46 30.88 -0.27
CA LYS A 315 9.29 30.96 -1.17
C LYS A 315 7.98 31.19 -0.40
N MET A 316 7.80 30.52 0.75
CA MET A 316 6.69 30.78 1.66
C MET A 316 6.69 32.23 2.15
N THR A 317 7.86 32.77 2.49
CA THR A 317 8.02 34.17 2.92
C THR A 317 7.67 35.14 1.79
N LEU A 318 8.07 34.85 0.55
CA LEU A 318 7.68 35.65 -0.62
C LEU A 318 6.16 35.67 -0.82
N LEU A 319 5.49 34.54 -0.63
CA LEU A 319 4.04 34.45 -0.79
C LEU A 319 3.27 35.13 0.35
N THR A 320 3.74 34.98 1.58
CA THR A 320 2.99 35.37 2.79
C THR A 320 3.42 36.72 3.37
N GLY A 321 4.63 37.17 3.03
CA GLY A 321 5.30 38.27 3.72
C GLY A 321 5.81 37.93 5.13
N ASP A 322 5.72 36.66 5.56
CA ASP A 322 5.98 36.28 6.96
C ASP A 322 6.91 35.04 7.07
N PRO A 323 8.16 35.22 7.54
CA PRO A 323 9.13 34.13 7.66
C PRO A 323 8.86 33.17 8.83
N SER A 324 7.89 33.48 9.70
CA SER A 324 7.49 32.66 10.84
C SER A 324 6.32 31.72 10.52
N TRP A 325 5.83 31.69 9.28
CA TRP A 325 4.73 30.79 8.91
C TRP A 325 5.07 29.33 9.24
N ARG A 326 4.11 28.58 9.79
CA ARG A 326 4.36 27.19 10.20
C ARG A 326 4.71 26.32 9.00
N MET A 327 5.67 25.42 9.18
CA MET A 327 6.12 24.49 8.14
C MET A 327 6.34 23.10 8.74
N TRP A 328 5.76 22.10 8.08
CA TRP A 328 5.96 20.69 8.35
C TRP A 328 6.63 20.01 7.15
N LEU A 329 7.39 18.96 7.43
CA LEU A 329 7.75 17.96 6.44
C LEU A 329 6.82 16.76 6.63
N GLY A 330 5.82 16.65 5.77
CA GLY A 330 4.83 15.59 5.82
C GLY A 330 5.44 14.22 5.57
N GLU A 331 6.48 14.14 4.74
CA GLU A 331 7.16 12.89 4.43
C GLU A 331 8.63 13.15 4.13
N LEU A 332 9.47 12.25 4.63
CA LEU A 332 10.90 12.18 4.37
C LEU A 332 11.34 10.73 4.48
N GLY A 333 12.06 10.22 3.48
CA GLY A 333 12.54 8.85 3.50
C GLY A 333 13.56 8.56 2.40
N CYS A 334 13.98 7.29 2.35
CA CYS A 334 14.87 6.74 1.34
C CYS A 334 14.56 5.24 1.15
N SER A 335 14.30 4.80 -0.08
CA SER A 335 14.04 3.40 -0.41
C SER A 335 15.33 2.57 -0.53
N SER A 336 15.26 1.27 -0.26
CA SER A 336 16.33 0.29 -0.50
C SER A 336 16.26 -0.24 -1.95
N PRO A 337 17.41 -0.44 -2.66
CA PRO A 337 18.33 -1.57 -2.40
C PRO A 337 19.80 -1.22 -2.04
N LEU A 338 20.21 0.05 -1.87
CA LEU A 338 21.64 0.36 -1.96
C LEU A 338 22.53 0.02 -0.75
N SER A 339 21.98 -0.32 0.41
CA SER A 339 22.65 -1.03 1.53
C SER A 339 21.81 -0.95 2.82
N PRO A 340 21.74 -2.00 3.66
CA PRO A 340 21.23 -1.91 5.04
C PRO A 340 21.92 -0.83 5.90
N SER A 341 23.19 -0.49 5.60
CA SER A 341 23.93 0.58 6.28
C SER A 341 23.53 1.98 5.84
N LEU A 342 23.02 2.15 4.61
CA LEU A 342 22.55 3.44 4.11
C LEU A 342 21.25 3.86 4.80
N ILE A 343 20.33 2.90 4.96
CA ILE A 343 19.10 3.07 5.74
C ILE A 343 19.44 3.48 7.18
N SER A 344 20.41 2.80 7.79
CA SER A 344 20.83 3.09 9.17
C SER A 344 21.44 4.48 9.32
N ALA A 345 22.21 4.95 8.33
CA ALA A 345 22.83 6.26 8.36
C ALA A 345 21.86 7.42 8.06
N VAL A 346 20.92 7.25 7.10
CA VAL A 346 19.86 8.27 6.85
C VAL A 346 18.93 8.35 8.07
N LYS A 347 18.58 7.21 8.67
CA LYS A 347 17.72 7.16 9.86
C LYS A 347 18.42 7.72 11.10
N GLY A 348 19.71 7.43 11.29
CA GLY A 348 20.50 8.03 12.38
C GLY A 348 20.54 9.56 12.24
N GLY A 349 20.89 10.06 11.05
CA GLY A 349 20.91 11.50 10.82
C GLY A 349 19.52 12.17 10.95
N PHE A 350 18.45 11.48 10.57
CA PHE A 350 17.09 11.94 10.82
C PHE A 350 16.82 12.15 12.32
N LEU A 351 17.20 11.19 13.17
CA LEU A 351 17.00 11.27 14.62
C LEU A 351 17.93 12.30 15.29
N ASP A 352 19.12 12.52 14.75
CA ASP A 352 20.09 13.51 15.25
C ASP A 352 19.80 14.94 14.80
N TRP A 353 19.05 15.14 13.72
CA TRP A 353 18.77 16.46 13.17
C TRP A 353 17.94 17.33 14.12
N ASP A 354 18.40 18.55 14.38
CA ASP A 354 17.74 19.53 15.25
C ASP A 354 16.66 20.37 14.54
N LEU A 355 16.28 19.98 13.32
CA LEU A 355 15.29 20.66 12.49
C LEU A 355 15.71 22.07 12.02
N SER A 356 16.98 22.44 12.21
CA SER A 356 17.54 23.68 11.66
C SER A 356 17.63 23.62 10.12
N ILE A 357 17.42 24.78 9.49
CA ILE A 357 17.44 24.94 8.03
C ILE A 357 18.17 26.24 7.69
N GLY A 358 18.84 26.26 6.54
CA GLY A 358 19.60 27.44 6.08
C GLY A 358 20.91 27.67 6.83
N LEU A 359 21.94 28.16 6.12
CA LEU A 359 23.26 28.40 6.69
C LEU A 359 23.18 29.28 7.95
N ALA A 360 24.16 29.16 8.87
CA ALA A 360 24.18 29.93 10.12
C ALA A 360 24.10 31.47 9.94
N THR A 361 24.40 31.97 8.74
CA THR A 361 24.29 33.39 8.37
C THR A 361 22.87 33.81 7.94
N ASP A 362 21.98 32.86 7.70
CA ASP A 362 20.58 33.04 7.29
C ASP A 362 19.66 32.54 8.42
N LEU A 363 19.15 33.47 9.23
CA LEU A 363 18.30 33.18 10.41
C LEU A 363 16.90 32.73 9.99
N LEU A 364 16.80 31.57 9.35
CA LEU A 364 15.52 30.99 8.97
C LEU A 364 14.86 30.27 10.14
N THR A 365 13.54 30.44 10.26
CA THR A 365 12.73 29.70 11.24
C THR A 365 12.83 28.20 10.96
N SER A 366 13.19 27.41 11.98
CA SER A 366 13.29 25.95 11.88
C SER A 366 11.96 25.30 11.48
N LEU A 367 12.03 24.04 11.08
CA LEU A 367 10.83 23.21 10.91
C LEU A 367 10.15 23.00 12.26
N GLU A 368 8.83 22.88 12.23
CA GLU A 368 8.04 22.63 13.43
C GLU A 368 7.83 21.14 13.66
N HIS A 369 7.68 20.36 12.58
CA HIS A 369 7.43 18.92 12.65
C HIS A 369 7.92 18.21 11.38
N VAL A 370 8.31 16.94 11.51
CA VAL A 370 8.68 16.07 10.38
C VAL A 370 8.21 14.64 10.60
N PHE A 371 7.80 13.95 9.54
CA PHE A 371 7.45 12.53 9.60
C PHE A 371 8.37 11.68 8.74
N TRP A 372 8.86 10.57 9.31
CA TRP A 372 9.63 9.55 8.60
C TRP A 372 8.70 8.65 7.78
N PHE A 373 9.01 8.50 6.50
CA PHE A 373 8.37 7.55 5.58
C PHE A 373 9.28 6.31 5.44
N THR A 374 8.88 5.14 5.93
CA THR A 374 7.63 4.81 6.64
C THR A 374 7.83 3.66 7.64
N MET A 375 6.77 3.19 8.31
CA MET A 375 6.88 2.16 9.35
C MET A 375 7.30 0.79 8.78
N ARG A 376 6.58 0.26 7.79
CA ARG A 376 6.86 -1.03 7.14
C ARG A 376 7.08 -0.86 5.64
N ASP A 377 7.64 -1.88 5.00
CA ASP A 377 7.58 -1.93 3.56
C ASP A 377 6.13 -2.04 3.09
N ALA A 378 5.81 -1.30 2.04
CA ALA A 378 4.50 -1.34 1.41
C ALA A 378 4.55 -2.17 0.13
N LEU A 379 3.41 -2.71 -0.27
CA LEU A 379 3.19 -3.04 -1.68
C LEU A 379 2.72 -1.75 -2.36
N GLY A 380 3.54 -1.22 -3.25
CA GLY A 380 3.19 -0.07 -4.07
C GLY A 380 2.11 -0.39 -5.11
N HIS A 381 1.77 0.60 -5.91
CA HIS A 381 0.77 0.46 -6.97
C HIS A 381 1.15 -0.68 -7.94
N GLN A 382 0.18 -1.53 -8.30
CA GLN A 382 0.36 -2.74 -9.13
C GLN A 382 1.15 -3.89 -8.47
N GLY A 383 1.34 -3.87 -7.14
CA GLY A 383 1.99 -4.95 -6.39
C GLY A 383 3.52 -4.90 -6.43
N ILE A 384 4.11 -3.77 -6.82
CA ILE A 384 5.57 -3.57 -6.80
C ILE A 384 6.01 -3.31 -5.36
N PRO A 385 6.92 -4.12 -4.77
CA PRO A 385 7.37 -3.90 -3.40
C PRO A 385 8.13 -2.57 -3.23
N GLU A 386 7.79 -1.82 -2.19
CA GLU A 386 8.41 -0.55 -1.82
C GLU A 386 9.19 -0.70 -0.50
N PHE A 387 10.52 -0.53 -0.56
CA PHE A 387 11.41 -0.84 0.56
C PHE A 387 11.78 0.37 1.45
N PHE A 388 10.82 1.24 1.78
CA PHE A 388 11.04 2.42 2.64
C PHE A 388 10.97 2.13 4.14
N GLY A 389 10.41 0.98 4.52
CA GLY A 389 10.08 0.65 5.89
C GLY A 389 11.25 0.66 6.87
N LEU A 390 10.95 0.87 8.15
CA LEU A 390 11.83 0.43 9.26
C LEU A 390 11.87 -1.08 9.40
N MET A 391 10.78 -1.73 8.97
CA MET A 391 10.55 -3.15 9.10
C MET A 391 10.12 -3.73 7.75
N SER A 392 10.16 -5.05 7.63
CA SER A 392 9.51 -5.71 6.49
C SER A 392 7.98 -5.52 6.54
N GLY A 393 7.33 -5.78 5.41
CA GLY A 393 5.87 -5.80 5.32
C GLY A 393 5.22 -6.94 6.11
N ASP A 394 5.99 -7.91 6.61
CA ASP A 394 5.48 -8.99 7.44
C ASP A 394 5.14 -8.46 8.85
N CYS A 395 3.86 -8.48 9.20
CA CYS A 395 3.38 -8.06 10.51
C CYS A 395 3.94 -8.93 11.66
N SER A 396 4.44 -10.14 11.39
CA SER A 396 5.04 -11.02 12.39
C SER A 396 6.51 -10.70 12.66
N ASP A 397 7.20 -10.06 11.71
CA ASP A 397 8.60 -9.68 11.85
C ASP A 397 8.74 -8.55 12.88
N GLN A 398 9.59 -8.79 13.87
CA GLN A 398 9.95 -7.84 14.92
C GLN A 398 11.34 -7.23 14.69
N ASN A 399 12.04 -7.60 13.61
CA ASN A 399 13.39 -7.11 13.35
C ASN A 399 13.35 -5.83 12.52
N CYS A 400 14.16 -4.86 12.96
CA CYS A 400 14.38 -3.64 12.23
C CYS A 400 15.42 -3.86 11.16
N LYS A 401 15.21 -3.21 10.02
CA LYS A 401 16.18 -3.11 8.93
C LYS A 401 17.41 -2.26 9.27
N LEU A 402 17.51 -1.82 10.52
CA LEU A 402 18.61 -1.05 11.08
C LEU A 402 19.68 -2.03 11.58
N LYS A 403 20.80 -2.12 10.85
CA LYS A 403 21.93 -3.00 11.18
C LYS A 403 23.06 -2.16 11.76
N ALA A 404 23.75 -2.68 12.78
CA ALA A 404 24.99 -2.07 13.25
C ALA A 404 25.94 -1.87 12.06
N ALA A 405 26.71 -0.79 12.04
CA ALA A 405 27.74 -0.60 11.03
C ALA A 405 28.78 -1.72 11.20
N SER A 406 28.58 -2.84 10.52
CA SER A 406 29.42 -4.03 10.59
C SER A 406 30.74 -3.73 9.88
N GLN A 407 31.66 -3.00 10.52
CA GLN A 407 32.97 -2.60 9.97
C GLN A 407 32.94 -2.49 8.44
N SER A 408 31.98 -1.73 7.91
CA SER A 408 31.97 -1.52 6.47
C SER A 408 33.21 -0.69 6.25
N THR A 409 34.17 -1.23 5.51
CA THR A 409 35.35 -0.56 5.00
C THR A 409 34.94 0.53 4.01
N PHE A 410 34.15 1.49 4.47
CA PHE A 410 34.05 2.81 3.89
C PHE A 410 34.87 3.71 4.80
N PRO A 411 35.99 4.27 4.33
CA PRO A 411 36.77 5.15 5.16
C PRO A 411 35.87 6.34 5.51
N VAL A 412 35.56 6.47 6.81
CA VAL A 412 35.50 7.80 7.41
C VAL A 412 36.77 8.48 6.94
N VAL A 413 36.67 9.61 6.22
CA VAL A 413 37.82 10.40 5.83
C VAL A 413 38.11 11.35 7.00
N PRO A 414 39.02 11.02 7.94
CA PRO A 414 39.68 12.06 8.69
C PRO A 414 40.58 12.84 7.74
N ARG A 415 40.62 14.16 7.91
CA ARG A 415 41.44 15.09 7.12
C ARG A 415 42.91 14.61 7.06
N SER A 416 43.41 14.33 5.85
CA SER A 416 44.69 14.74 5.26
C SER A 416 45.46 13.66 4.47
N LYS A 417 45.85 14.04 3.24
CA LYS A 417 46.94 13.59 2.33
C LYS A 417 47.24 12.07 2.12
N VAL A 418 47.08 11.65 0.86
CA VAL A 418 47.59 10.44 0.12
C VAL A 418 49.15 10.47 -0.01
N PRO A 419 49.94 9.39 -0.37
CA PRO A 419 49.68 7.96 -0.74
C PRO A 419 50.59 6.85 -0.09
N ALA A 420 50.25 5.55 -0.29
CA ALA A 420 50.97 4.54 -1.14
C ALA A 420 50.89 3.06 -0.67
N ASP A 421 50.43 2.20 -1.60
CA ASP A 421 50.78 0.79 -1.92
C ASP A 421 50.42 -0.48 -1.08
N SER A 422 49.88 -1.46 -1.84
CA SER A 422 50.20 -2.91 -1.92
C SER A 422 49.29 -4.04 -1.34
N TYR A 423 48.66 -4.76 -2.28
CA TYR A 423 48.53 -6.23 -2.53
C TYR A 423 47.84 -7.26 -1.57
N GLU A 424 46.93 -8.03 -2.20
CA GLU A 424 46.75 -9.51 -2.24
C GLU A 424 45.81 -10.34 -1.30
N THR A 425 44.71 -10.81 -1.91
CA THR A 425 44.13 -12.19 -2.10
C THR A 425 43.97 -13.24 -0.98
N GLY A 426 42.81 -13.95 -0.96
CA GLY A 426 42.68 -15.33 -0.43
C GLY A 426 41.27 -15.86 -0.04
N LYS A 427 40.78 -16.87 -0.79
CA LYS A 427 39.56 -17.75 -0.71
C LYS A 427 39.57 -18.77 0.48
N SER A 428 38.63 -19.70 0.79
CA SER A 428 37.17 -20.03 0.63
C SER A 428 36.88 -21.36 1.41
N ASP A 429 35.59 -21.69 1.63
CA ASP A 429 34.93 -23.04 1.63
C ASP A 429 34.44 -23.81 2.92
N LYS A 430 33.09 -24.04 2.96
CA LYS A 430 32.24 -25.28 3.06
C LYS A 430 32.37 -26.27 4.27
N LEU A 431 31.41 -27.12 4.73
CA LEU A 431 29.96 -27.48 4.58
C LEU A 431 29.61 -28.62 5.62
N VAL A 432 28.46 -28.58 6.36
CA VAL A 432 27.29 -29.57 6.48
C VAL A 432 27.52 -31.05 7.02
N PRO A 433 26.53 -31.88 7.50
CA PRO A 433 25.37 -31.80 8.46
C PRO A 433 25.07 -33.11 9.31
N GLY A 434 23.88 -33.26 9.95
CA GLY A 434 23.13 -34.56 9.99
C GLY A 434 22.17 -34.94 11.17
N HIS A 435 20.91 -35.30 10.83
CA HIS A 435 20.00 -36.40 11.29
C HIS A 435 18.94 -36.34 12.47
N LEU A 436 17.63 -36.35 12.08
CA LEU A 436 16.48 -37.32 12.25
C LEU A 436 16.21 -38.20 13.53
N PHE A 437 14.94 -38.29 14.01
CA PHE A 437 13.96 -39.45 13.95
C PHE A 437 12.68 -39.28 14.84
N ALA A 438 11.68 -40.17 14.65
CA ALA A 438 10.20 -39.98 14.73
C ALA A 438 9.36 -40.88 15.71
N ARG A 439 8.00 -40.75 15.64
CA ARG A 439 6.83 -41.66 15.97
C ARG A 439 6.28 -41.73 17.43
N GLN A 440 4.98 -41.96 17.78
CA GLN A 440 3.73 -42.45 17.10
C GLN A 440 2.43 -42.28 17.98
N GLY A 441 1.23 -42.20 17.34
CA GLY A 441 -0.10 -42.79 17.72
C GLY A 441 -1.13 -41.96 18.57
N SER A 442 -2.48 -41.97 18.42
CA SER A 442 -3.49 -42.60 17.53
C SER A 442 -4.93 -42.02 17.79
N HIS A 443 -5.87 -42.18 16.82
CA HIS A 443 -7.37 -42.21 16.86
C HIS A 443 -8.18 -41.03 16.27
N ALA A 444 -8.81 -41.33 15.12
CA ALA A 444 -9.77 -40.55 14.35
C ALA A 444 -11.24 -40.84 14.74
N ALA A 445 -12.05 -39.78 14.75
CA ALA A 445 -13.47 -39.75 14.36
C ALA A 445 -13.97 -38.29 14.47
N ILE A 446 -13.93 -37.52 13.37
CA ILE A 446 -14.79 -36.37 12.97
C ILE A 446 -14.16 -35.82 11.67
N VAL A 447 -14.59 -36.27 10.49
CA VAL A 447 -13.96 -35.82 9.22
C VAL A 447 -14.92 -35.71 8.02
N GLY A 448 -16.23 -35.86 8.23
CA GLY A 448 -17.20 -35.73 7.13
C GLY A 448 -17.63 -34.30 6.78
N GLY A 449 -17.18 -33.27 7.52
CA GLY A 449 -17.79 -31.93 7.49
C GLY A 449 -17.04 -30.86 6.69
N VAL A 450 -15.74 -31.04 6.45
CA VAL A 450 -14.89 -29.92 5.98
C VAL A 450 -14.68 -29.90 4.47
N PHE A 451 -14.89 -31.02 3.78
CA PHE A 451 -14.64 -31.10 2.34
C PHE A 451 -15.79 -30.58 1.46
N LEU A 452 -16.91 -30.11 2.05
CA LEU A 452 -18.10 -29.68 1.30
C LEU A 452 -18.35 -28.17 1.26
N GLN A 453 -17.42 -27.30 1.71
CA GLN A 453 -17.64 -25.84 1.70
C GLN A 453 -16.58 -25.00 0.99
N MET A 454 -15.70 -25.60 0.20
CA MET A 454 -14.83 -24.83 -0.72
C MET A 454 -15.55 -24.49 -2.03
N SER A 455 -16.55 -23.61 -1.91
CA SER A 455 -16.99 -22.61 -2.91
C SER A 455 -17.73 -21.51 -2.13
N PRO A 456 -17.23 -20.26 -2.07
CA PRO A 456 -17.81 -19.27 -1.20
C PRO A 456 -19.10 -18.67 -1.77
N PHE A 457 -20.05 -18.56 -0.86
CA PHE A 457 -21.33 -17.88 -0.96
C PHE A 457 -21.24 -16.45 -1.53
N MET A 458 -22.13 -16.14 -2.48
CA MET A 458 -22.84 -14.86 -2.50
C MET A 458 -24.31 -15.11 -2.87
N TRP A 459 -25.20 -15.24 -1.88
CA TRP A 459 -26.61 -14.88 -2.04
C TRP A 459 -27.31 -14.71 -0.68
N PRO A 460 -28.06 -13.61 -0.49
CA PRO A 460 -29.20 -13.58 0.42
C PRO A 460 -30.49 -13.94 -0.34
N GLN A 461 -31.27 -14.90 0.18
CA GLN A 461 -32.66 -15.18 -0.21
C GLN A 461 -33.64 -14.42 0.72
N PRO A 462 -34.96 -14.37 0.48
CA PRO A 462 -35.73 -14.16 -0.77
C PRO A 462 -36.85 -13.10 -0.60
N TYR A 463 -37.38 -12.49 -1.67
CA TYR A 463 -38.79 -12.01 -1.71
C TYR A 463 -39.25 -11.70 -3.16
N GLY A 464 -40.39 -12.29 -3.58
CA GLY A 464 -41.36 -11.66 -4.49
C GLY A 464 -41.50 -12.19 -5.92
N MET A 465 -42.43 -13.14 -6.12
CA MET A 465 -43.11 -13.48 -7.39
C MET A 465 -43.69 -12.22 -8.10
N THR A 466 -43.91 -12.16 -9.43
CA THR A 466 -44.93 -12.91 -10.21
C THR A 466 -44.74 -12.84 -11.75
N GLU A 467 -45.26 -13.90 -12.38
CA GLU A 467 -45.70 -14.21 -13.77
C GLU A 467 -45.74 -13.15 -14.90
N ASP A 468 -45.53 -13.69 -16.12
CA ASP A 468 -46.21 -13.44 -17.42
C ASP A 468 -45.20 -13.22 -18.57
N LEU A 469 -45.32 -13.70 -19.82
CA LEU A 469 -46.11 -14.71 -20.54
C LEU A 469 -45.80 -14.46 -22.06
N TRP A 470 -45.90 -15.47 -22.94
CA TRP A 470 -46.03 -15.42 -24.43
C TRP A 470 -44.79 -15.00 -25.28
N THR A 471 -44.46 -15.49 -26.50
CA THR A 471 -44.72 -16.70 -27.32
C THR A 471 -43.92 -16.60 -28.64
N THR A 472 -43.67 -17.75 -29.27
CA THR A 472 -43.61 -18.05 -30.73
C THR A 472 -42.60 -17.39 -31.68
N ALA A 473 -41.81 -18.26 -32.32
CA ALA A 473 -41.67 -18.48 -33.79
C ALA A 473 -41.24 -17.27 -34.67
N GLU A 474 -40.38 -17.36 -35.71
CA GLU A 474 -40.17 -18.42 -36.70
C GLU A 474 -39.07 -17.97 -37.72
N GLN A 475 -38.57 -18.91 -38.52
CA GLN A 475 -38.02 -18.79 -39.90
C GLN A 475 -36.57 -18.31 -40.18
N GLY A 476 -35.66 -19.28 -40.33
CA GLY A 476 -35.24 -19.84 -41.64
C GLY A 476 -34.37 -19.02 -42.61
N GLY A 477 -33.12 -19.46 -42.83
CA GLY A 477 -32.30 -19.07 -43.99
C GLY A 477 -30.95 -19.83 -44.08
N SER A 478 -30.89 -20.82 -44.97
CA SER A 478 -29.72 -21.67 -45.30
C SER A 478 -28.67 -20.92 -46.14
N LEU A 479 -27.37 -21.26 -46.01
CA LEU A 479 -26.46 -21.58 -47.14
C LEU A 479 -25.03 -22.00 -46.66
N THR A 480 -24.68 -23.23 -47.07
CA THR A 480 -23.34 -23.78 -47.42
C THR A 480 -22.23 -23.98 -46.38
N ALA A 481 -21.84 -25.26 -46.27
CA ALA A 481 -20.78 -25.80 -45.42
C ALA A 481 -19.36 -25.52 -45.94
N GLY A 482 -18.54 -24.93 -45.08
CA GLY A 482 -17.08 -25.06 -45.08
C GLY A 482 -16.67 -26.07 -44.00
N ARG A 483 -16.00 -27.14 -44.40
CA ARG A 483 -15.57 -28.27 -43.56
C ARG A 483 -14.41 -27.81 -42.65
N GLY A 484 -14.74 -27.36 -41.45
CA GLY A 484 -13.80 -27.07 -40.35
C GLY A 484 -13.95 -28.11 -39.25
N GLN A 485 -12.85 -28.73 -38.89
CA GLN A 485 -12.64 -29.77 -37.88
C GLN A 485 -13.34 -29.40 -36.56
N LYS A 486 -14.44 -30.08 -36.18
CA LYS A 486 -15.00 -29.98 -34.83
C LYS A 486 -14.01 -30.63 -33.87
N SER A 487 -13.16 -29.83 -33.24
CA SER A 487 -12.47 -30.22 -32.02
C SER A 487 -13.53 -30.61 -30.99
N ASN A 488 -13.29 -31.73 -30.31
CA ASN A 488 -14.13 -32.21 -29.23
C ASN A 488 -13.89 -31.31 -28.00
N VAL A 489 -14.49 -30.12 -28.02
CA VAL A 489 -14.44 -29.17 -26.90
C VAL A 489 -15.28 -29.78 -25.77
N LYS A 490 -14.64 -30.10 -24.63
CA LYS A 490 -15.37 -30.47 -23.41
C LYS A 490 -16.44 -29.40 -23.15
N ALA A 491 -17.70 -29.81 -23.06
CA ALA A 491 -18.80 -28.89 -22.86
C ALA A 491 -18.66 -28.23 -21.47
N VAL A 492 -18.55 -26.90 -21.45
CA VAL A 492 -18.58 -26.09 -20.23
C VAL A 492 -19.93 -26.29 -19.53
N SER A 493 -19.89 -26.53 -18.22
CA SER A 493 -21.07 -26.80 -17.38
C SER A 493 -22.01 -25.59 -17.31
N LYS A 494 -23.25 -25.80 -16.85
CA LYS A 494 -24.22 -24.68 -16.71
C LYS A 494 -23.77 -23.72 -15.61
N GLU A 495 -23.15 -24.26 -14.59
CA GLU A 495 -22.59 -23.57 -13.44
C GLU A 495 -21.43 -22.65 -13.89
N GLN A 496 -20.49 -23.18 -14.68
CA GLN A 496 -19.40 -22.36 -15.25
C GLN A 496 -19.90 -21.25 -16.19
N ARG A 497 -20.97 -21.50 -16.96
CA ARG A 497 -21.57 -20.43 -17.79
C ARG A 497 -22.21 -19.33 -16.94
N GLN A 498 -22.82 -19.72 -15.81
CA GLN A 498 -23.39 -18.76 -14.87
C GLN A 498 -22.28 -17.91 -14.22
N GLU A 499 -21.16 -18.53 -13.81
CA GLU A 499 -19.98 -17.82 -13.28
C GLU A 499 -19.39 -16.84 -14.31
N ILE A 500 -19.28 -17.24 -15.57
CA ILE A 500 -18.83 -16.37 -16.67
C ILE A 500 -19.75 -15.14 -16.80
N LYS A 501 -21.07 -15.36 -16.69
CA LYS A 501 -22.06 -14.27 -16.78
C LYS A 501 -21.97 -13.31 -15.60
N GLU A 502 -21.81 -13.83 -14.40
CA GLU A 502 -21.69 -13.03 -13.18
C GLU A 502 -20.40 -12.20 -13.18
N ALA A 503 -19.28 -12.80 -13.61
CA ALA A 503 -18.04 -12.06 -13.77
C ALA A 503 -18.17 -10.93 -14.79
N PHE A 504 -18.80 -11.19 -15.95
CA PHE A 504 -19.06 -10.13 -16.91
C PHE A 504 -19.85 -8.97 -16.29
N ASP A 505 -20.90 -9.27 -15.52
CA ASP A 505 -21.75 -8.23 -14.91
C ASP A 505 -21.05 -7.46 -13.77
N ILE A 506 -20.11 -8.09 -13.07
CA ILE A 506 -19.29 -7.43 -12.04
C ILE A 506 -18.33 -6.44 -12.68
N PHE A 507 -17.71 -6.81 -13.80
CA PHE A 507 -16.69 -6.00 -14.44
C PHE A 507 -17.27 -5.00 -15.45
N ASP A 508 -18.44 -5.24 -16.04
CA ASP A 508 -19.27 -4.24 -16.74
C ASP A 508 -20.07 -3.40 -15.71
N SER A 509 -19.35 -2.75 -14.79
CA SER A 509 -19.92 -2.00 -13.67
C SER A 509 -20.83 -0.84 -14.10
N GLU A 510 -20.60 -0.33 -15.33
CA GLU A 510 -21.40 0.72 -15.97
C GLU A 510 -22.61 0.19 -16.76
N ARG A 511 -22.79 -1.14 -16.84
CA ARG A 511 -23.86 -1.84 -17.58
C ARG A 511 -23.95 -1.42 -19.05
N THR A 512 -22.79 -1.23 -19.66
CA THR A 512 -22.66 -0.85 -21.07
C THR A 512 -22.93 -2.02 -22.01
N GLY A 513 -22.95 -3.25 -21.49
CA GLY A 513 -23.02 -4.49 -22.26
C GLY A 513 -21.72 -4.81 -22.98
N LYS A 514 -20.63 -4.10 -22.65
CA LYS A 514 -19.32 -4.19 -23.29
C LYS A 514 -18.22 -4.09 -22.24
N MET A 515 -17.04 -4.60 -22.60
CA MET A 515 -15.85 -4.59 -21.74
C MET A 515 -14.66 -4.08 -22.51
N ASP A 516 -13.94 -3.13 -21.94
CA ASP A 516 -12.68 -2.65 -22.49
C ASP A 516 -11.51 -3.61 -22.22
N TYR A 517 -10.32 -3.26 -22.72
CA TYR A 517 -9.10 -4.04 -22.53
C TYR A 517 -8.77 -4.33 -21.05
N HIS A 518 -8.99 -3.36 -20.15
CA HIS A 518 -8.67 -3.48 -18.73
C HIS A 518 -9.69 -4.37 -18.03
N GLU A 519 -10.97 -4.14 -18.29
CA GLU A 519 -12.07 -4.96 -17.77
C GLU A 519 -11.91 -6.41 -18.21
N LEU A 520 -11.60 -6.65 -19.50
CA LEU A 520 -11.34 -7.99 -20.02
C LEU A 520 -10.18 -8.68 -19.27
N LYS A 521 -9.08 -7.95 -19.06
CA LYS A 521 -7.88 -8.48 -18.42
C LYS A 521 -8.13 -8.80 -16.94
N VAL A 522 -8.85 -7.95 -16.22
CA VAL A 522 -9.17 -8.16 -14.80
C VAL A 522 -10.18 -9.29 -14.66
N ALA A 523 -11.21 -9.34 -15.50
CA ALA A 523 -12.22 -10.39 -15.44
C ALA A 523 -11.65 -11.77 -15.75
N ILE A 524 -10.78 -11.91 -16.76
CA ILE A 524 -10.11 -13.19 -17.05
C ILE A 524 -9.27 -13.66 -15.84
N ARG A 525 -8.61 -12.73 -15.13
CA ARG A 525 -7.85 -13.05 -13.91
C ARG A 525 -8.73 -13.43 -12.74
N ALA A 526 -9.85 -12.72 -12.56
CA ALA A 526 -10.82 -13.04 -11.53
C ALA A 526 -11.43 -14.43 -11.72
N MET A 527 -11.55 -14.89 -12.97
CA MET A 527 -11.97 -16.25 -13.32
C MET A 527 -10.85 -17.30 -13.18
N GLY A 528 -9.71 -16.95 -12.57
CA GLY A 528 -8.61 -17.87 -12.28
C GLY A 528 -7.62 -18.09 -13.43
N PHE A 529 -7.71 -17.33 -14.53
CA PHE A 529 -6.82 -17.46 -15.67
C PHE A 529 -5.74 -16.38 -15.70
N GLU A 530 -4.49 -16.80 -15.92
CA GLU A 530 -3.43 -15.85 -16.23
C GLU A 530 -3.53 -15.35 -17.67
N ILE A 531 -3.34 -14.04 -17.86
CA ILE A 531 -3.27 -13.40 -19.17
C ILE A 531 -2.24 -12.26 -19.16
N LYS A 532 -1.38 -12.24 -20.19
CA LYS A 532 -0.32 -11.25 -20.38
C LYS A 532 -0.79 -10.09 -21.28
N LYS A 533 -0.14 -8.92 -21.18
CA LYS A 533 -0.50 -7.71 -21.95
C LYS A 533 -0.59 -7.97 -23.47
N PRO A 534 0.39 -8.65 -24.12
CA PRO A 534 0.32 -8.92 -25.56
C PRO A 534 -0.87 -9.80 -25.95
N GLU A 535 -1.15 -10.82 -25.15
CA GLU A 535 -2.21 -11.79 -25.39
C GLU A 535 -3.61 -11.16 -25.24
N ALA A 536 -3.81 -10.31 -24.22
CA ALA A 536 -5.07 -9.57 -24.07
C ALA A 536 -5.30 -8.61 -25.26
N LEU A 537 -4.25 -7.95 -25.76
CA LEU A 537 -4.35 -7.10 -26.96
C LEU A 537 -4.67 -7.92 -28.21
N GLU A 538 -4.11 -9.12 -28.35
CA GLU A 538 -4.46 -10.04 -29.45
C GLU A 538 -5.92 -10.51 -29.36
N LEU A 539 -6.45 -10.74 -28.16
CA LEU A 539 -7.87 -11.06 -27.97
C LEU A 539 -8.76 -9.88 -28.33
N MET A 540 -8.41 -8.67 -27.89
CA MET A 540 -9.12 -7.45 -28.29
C MET A 540 -9.10 -7.31 -29.82
N ALA A 541 -7.94 -7.39 -30.47
CA ALA A 541 -7.83 -7.28 -31.93
C ALA A 541 -8.60 -8.38 -32.69
N ARG A 542 -8.80 -9.55 -32.08
CA ARG A 542 -9.52 -10.67 -32.70
C ARG A 542 -11.04 -10.50 -32.62
N TYR A 543 -11.54 -10.01 -31.49
CA TYR A 543 -12.97 -9.94 -31.18
C TYR A 543 -13.58 -8.55 -31.38
N ASP A 544 -12.79 -7.48 -31.26
CA ASP A 544 -13.17 -6.08 -31.55
C ASP A 544 -12.79 -5.70 -32.99
N ARG A 545 -13.45 -6.33 -33.97
CA ARG A 545 -13.17 -6.10 -35.41
C ARG A 545 -13.53 -4.69 -35.88
N GLU A 546 -14.34 -3.98 -35.12
CA GLU A 546 -14.80 -2.63 -35.41
C GLU A 546 -13.90 -1.56 -34.76
N GLU A 547 -12.83 -1.98 -34.08
CA GLU A 547 -11.87 -1.10 -33.38
C GLU A 547 -12.57 -0.13 -32.41
N THR A 548 -13.62 -0.61 -31.74
CA THR A 548 -14.40 0.18 -30.78
C THR A 548 -13.69 0.39 -29.45
N GLY A 549 -12.61 -0.35 -29.20
CA GLY A 549 -11.90 -0.43 -27.93
C GLY A 549 -12.56 -1.36 -26.92
N SER A 550 -13.59 -2.11 -27.30
CA SER A 550 -14.43 -2.89 -26.38
C SER A 550 -14.97 -4.18 -27.01
N ILE A 551 -15.26 -5.21 -26.20
CA ILE A 551 -15.90 -6.46 -26.64
C ILE A 551 -17.20 -6.71 -25.88
N GLY A 552 -18.19 -7.34 -26.51
CA GLY A 552 -19.45 -7.71 -25.87
C GLY A 552 -19.38 -9.04 -25.10
N TYR A 553 -20.44 -9.35 -24.37
CA TYR A 553 -20.60 -10.60 -23.60
C TYR A 553 -20.33 -11.86 -24.42
N ASP A 554 -20.86 -11.96 -25.64
CA ASP A 554 -20.69 -13.15 -26.48
C ASP A 554 -19.21 -13.45 -26.78
N ALA A 555 -18.40 -12.40 -26.97
CA ALA A 555 -16.96 -12.54 -27.18
C ALA A 555 -16.23 -12.93 -25.88
N PHE A 556 -16.65 -12.39 -24.74
CA PHE A 556 -16.10 -12.75 -23.44
C PHE A 556 -16.40 -14.20 -23.07
N GLU A 557 -17.64 -14.67 -23.29
CA GLU A 557 -18.04 -16.06 -23.08
C GLU A 557 -17.21 -17.01 -23.97
N ASP A 558 -17.06 -16.70 -25.27
CA ASP A 558 -16.27 -17.50 -26.20
C ASP A 558 -14.79 -17.62 -25.79
N ILE A 559 -14.20 -16.54 -25.25
CA ILE A 559 -12.83 -16.54 -24.74
C ILE A 559 -12.70 -17.51 -23.56
N LEU A 560 -13.58 -17.39 -22.56
CA LEU A 560 -13.49 -18.21 -21.35
C LEU A 560 -13.84 -19.67 -21.59
N VAL A 561 -14.82 -19.96 -22.45
CA VAL A 561 -15.16 -21.32 -22.87
C VAL A 561 -13.97 -22.03 -23.50
N GLN A 562 -13.20 -21.33 -24.34
CA GLN A 562 -11.98 -21.87 -24.93
C GLN A 562 -10.90 -22.13 -23.89
N ARG A 563 -10.79 -21.28 -22.86
CA ARG A 563 -9.80 -21.46 -21.78
C ARG A 563 -10.16 -22.62 -20.87
N TYR A 564 -11.41 -22.74 -20.44
CA TYR A 564 -11.88 -23.90 -19.67
C TYR A 564 -11.69 -25.21 -20.41
N ALA A 565 -11.88 -25.21 -21.73
CA ALA A 565 -11.66 -26.40 -22.55
C ALA A 565 -10.18 -26.74 -22.75
N ALA A 566 -9.28 -25.75 -22.66
CA ALA A 566 -7.83 -25.91 -22.80
C ALA A 566 -7.13 -26.28 -21.48
N GLN A 567 -7.83 -26.17 -20.35
CA GLN A 567 -7.31 -26.42 -19.01
C GLN A 567 -7.27 -27.93 -18.72
N ASP A 568 -6.12 -28.45 -18.29
CA ASP A 568 -6.02 -29.82 -17.80
C ASP A 568 -6.54 -29.87 -16.35
N PRO A 569 -7.59 -30.63 -16.04
CA PRO A 569 -8.06 -30.81 -14.66
C PRO A 569 -6.95 -31.26 -13.69
N MET A 570 -5.95 -31.99 -14.18
CA MET A 570 -4.80 -32.39 -13.37
C MET A 570 -3.89 -31.22 -13.00
N ASP A 571 -3.75 -30.21 -13.86
CA ASP A 571 -2.93 -29.03 -13.57
C ASP A 571 -3.61 -28.12 -12.55
N GLU A 572 -4.93 -28.07 -12.52
CA GLU A 572 -5.67 -27.32 -11.49
C GLU A 572 -5.59 -27.97 -10.12
N ILE A 573 -5.67 -29.30 -10.06
CA ILE A 573 -5.45 -30.04 -8.82
C ILE A 573 -4.03 -29.83 -8.29
N ARG A 574 -3.03 -29.75 -9.17
CA ARG A 574 -1.63 -29.44 -8.78
C ARG A 574 -1.46 -28.03 -8.26
N LYS A 575 -2.03 -27.03 -8.94
CA LYS A 575 -2.00 -25.64 -8.46
C LYS A 575 -2.70 -25.50 -7.11
N ALA A 576 -3.83 -26.19 -6.93
CA ALA A 576 -4.51 -26.24 -5.64
C ALA A 576 -3.61 -26.90 -4.58
N PHE A 577 -2.91 -27.99 -4.90
CA PHE A 577 -1.95 -28.62 -3.99
C PHE A 577 -0.82 -27.67 -3.56
N GLU A 578 -0.21 -26.95 -4.51
CA GLU A 578 0.79 -25.90 -4.22
C GLU A 578 0.22 -24.75 -3.37
N LEU A 579 -1.08 -24.46 -3.54
CA LEU A 579 -1.94 -23.67 -2.65
C LEU A 579 -1.73 -23.97 -1.16
N PHE A 580 -1.90 -25.24 -0.87
CA PHE A 580 -1.89 -25.78 0.48
C PHE A 580 -0.43 -25.91 0.98
N ASP A 581 0.48 -26.46 0.16
CA ASP A 581 1.91 -26.68 0.48
C ASP A 581 2.79 -25.42 0.32
N GLU A 582 2.55 -24.40 1.14
CA GLU A 582 3.29 -23.12 1.14
C GLU A 582 4.82 -23.30 1.32
N ASP A 583 5.22 -24.25 2.14
CA ASP A 583 6.62 -24.55 2.43
C ASP A 583 7.27 -25.48 1.40
N LYS A 584 6.54 -25.85 0.34
CA LYS A 584 7.00 -26.58 -0.85
C LYS A 584 7.71 -27.89 -0.49
N ARG A 585 7.16 -28.63 0.47
CA ARG A 585 7.73 -29.90 0.93
C ARG A 585 7.26 -31.09 0.10
N GLY A 586 6.30 -30.89 -0.80
CA GLY A 586 5.64 -31.93 -1.57
C GLY A 586 4.54 -32.65 -0.81
N THR A 587 4.14 -32.12 0.35
CA THR A 587 3.14 -32.69 1.27
C THR A 587 2.40 -31.56 1.99
N ILE A 588 1.11 -31.77 2.28
CA ILE A 588 0.28 -30.83 3.04
C ILE A 588 0.29 -31.27 4.50
N SER A 589 0.92 -30.47 5.37
CA SER A 589 0.92 -30.70 6.81
C SER A 589 -0.32 -30.18 7.52
N PHE A 590 -0.45 -30.59 8.78
CA PHE A 590 -1.33 -29.97 9.77
C PHE A 590 -1.18 -28.44 9.83
N ARG A 591 0.05 -27.91 9.75
CA ARG A 591 0.28 -26.47 9.75
C ARG A 591 -0.30 -25.81 8.50
N ASN A 592 -0.14 -26.45 7.34
CA ASN A 592 -0.68 -25.97 6.07
C ASN A 592 -2.21 -25.93 6.11
N LEU A 593 -2.87 -27.01 6.55
CA LEU A 593 -4.33 -27.08 6.68
C LEU A 593 -4.88 -26.08 7.72
N LYS A 594 -4.22 -25.94 8.88
CA LYS A 594 -4.62 -24.98 9.91
C LYS A 594 -4.52 -23.54 9.44
N ARG A 595 -3.49 -23.21 8.65
CA ARG A 595 -3.36 -21.91 7.99
C ARG A 595 -4.52 -21.68 7.03
N ILE A 596 -4.74 -22.61 6.10
CA ILE A 596 -5.80 -22.48 5.10
C ILE A 596 -7.20 -22.37 5.74
N SER A 597 -7.50 -23.17 6.76
CA SER A 597 -8.75 -23.06 7.53
C SER A 597 -8.95 -21.65 8.10
N ARG A 598 -7.89 -21.07 8.67
CA ARG A 598 -7.94 -19.72 9.24
C ARG A 598 -8.10 -18.65 8.15
N ASP A 599 -7.38 -18.79 7.04
CA ASP A 599 -7.40 -17.84 5.94
C ASP A 599 -8.77 -17.84 5.21
N LEU A 600 -9.48 -18.98 5.24
CA LEU A 600 -10.87 -19.11 4.76
C LEU A 600 -11.93 -18.71 5.80
N GLY A 601 -11.54 -18.36 7.03
CA GLY A 601 -12.46 -17.98 8.10
C GLY A 601 -13.21 -19.15 8.76
N GLU A 602 -12.84 -20.39 8.44
CA GLU A 602 -13.44 -21.61 8.99
C GLU A 602 -12.88 -21.90 10.39
N LYS A 603 -13.78 -22.15 11.35
CA LYS A 603 -13.43 -22.37 12.77
C LYS A 603 -13.33 -23.86 13.10
N LEU A 604 -12.34 -24.53 12.51
CA LEU A 604 -12.06 -25.93 12.78
C LEU A 604 -11.09 -26.09 13.96
N THR A 605 -11.38 -27.07 14.81
CA THR A 605 -10.51 -27.42 15.94
C THR A 605 -9.28 -28.20 15.47
N ASP A 606 -8.22 -28.19 16.29
CA ASP A 606 -6.99 -28.92 16.00
C ASP A 606 -7.26 -30.43 15.88
N GLU A 607 -8.24 -30.96 16.60
CA GLU A 607 -8.68 -32.34 16.53
C GLU A 607 -9.39 -32.67 15.20
N GLU A 608 -10.24 -31.77 14.69
CA GLU A 608 -10.93 -31.93 13.40
C GLU A 608 -9.95 -31.87 12.23
N LEU A 609 -8.99 -30.94 12.28
CA LEU A 609 -7.94 -30.81 11.26
C LEU A 609 -6.99 -32.01 11.24
N ARG A 610 -6.68 -32.59 12.40
CA ARG A 610 -5.92 -33.86 12.46
C ARG A 610 -6.73 -35.02 11.92
N GLY A 611 -8.03 -35.06 12.22
CA GLY A 611 -8.94 -36.04 11.65
C GLY A 611 -8.92 -35.99 10.11
N MET A 612 -8.90 -34.80 9.51
CA MET A 612 -8.77 -34.61 8.05
C MET A 612 -7.53 -35.23 7.46
N ILE A 613 -6.39 -35.11 8.14
CA ILE A 613 -5.15 -35.74 7.67
C ILE A 613 -5.30 -37.26 7.80
N ASP A 614 -5.71 -37.75 8.97
CA ASP A 614 -5.82 -39.18 9.25
C ASP A 614 -6.78 -39.93 8.30
N GLU A 615 -7.79 -39.27 7.73
CA GLU A 615 -8.74 -39.90 6.80
C GLU A 615 -8.14 -40.11 5.39
N PHE A 616 -7.24 -39.24 4.96
CA PHE A 616 -6.75 -39.21 3.58
C PHE A 616 -5.26 -39.52 3.41
N ASP A 617 -4.50 -39.52 4.51
CA ASP A 617 -3.13 -40.01 4.62
C ASP A 617 -3.10 -41.55 4.46
N GLN A 618 -2.80 -42.03 3.25
CA GLN A 618 -2.80 -43.45 2.91
C GLN A 618 -1.48 -44.13 3.29
N ASP A 619 -0.37 -43.40 3.26
CA ASP A 619 0.96 -43.91 3.57
C ASP A 619 1.36 -43.78 5.06
N GLN A 620 0.52 -43.11 5.85
CA GLN A 620 0.64 -42.90 7.30
C GLN A 620 1.90 -42.13 7.70
N ASP A 621 2.30 -41.15 6.88
CA ASP A 621 3.42 -40.26 7.18
C ASP A 621 3.03 -39.04 8.04
N GLY A 622 1.72 -38.85 8.27
CA GLY A 622 1.14 -37.76 9.05
C GLY A 622 0.89 -36.49 8.26
N GLU A 623 0.98 -36.55 6.94
CA GLU A 623 0.76 -35.46 5.99
C GLU A 623 -0.05 -35.97 4.78
N ILE A 624 -0.42 -35.09 3.85
CA ILE A 624 -1.13 -35.48 2.61
C ILE A 624 -0.23 -35.19 1.42
N ASN A 625 0.24 -36.21 0.72
CA ASN A 625 1.05 -36.07 -0.48
C ASN A 625 0.20 -35.72 -1.73
N GLU A 626 0.85 -35.33 -2.83
CA GLU A 626 0.16 -34.91 -4.07
C GLU A 626 -0.82 -35.99 -4.59
N SER A 627 -0.44 -37.27 -4.48
CA SER A 627 -1.26 -38.37 -4.98
C SER A 627 -2.52 -38.59 -4.14
N GLU A 628 -2.42 -38.42 -2.83
CA GLU A 628 -3.53 -38.47 -1.89
C GLU A 628 -4.46 -37.28 -2.09
N PHE A 629 -3.91 -36.08 -2.23
CA PHE A 629 -4.69 -34.88 -2.52
C PHE A 629 -5.45 -34.98 -3.85
N VAL A 630 -4.84 -35.55 -4.89
CA VAL A 630 -5.52 -35.83 -6.16
C VAL A 630 -6.70 -36.79 -5.97
N ASN A 631 -6.54 -37.81 -5.12
CA ASN A 631 -7.62 -38.75 -4.82
C ASN A 631 -8.75 -38.09 -4.04
N ILE A 632 -8.44 -37.22 -3.08
CA ILE A 632 -9.42 -36.39 -2.35
C ILE A 632 -10.24 -35.54 -3.31
N MET A 633 -9.57 -34.79 -4.19
CA MET A 633 -10.22 -33.87 -5.13
C MET A 633 -11.11 -34.62 -6.13
N LYS A 634 -10.69 -35.82 -6.56
CA LYS A 634 -11.50 -36.71 -7.42
C LYS A 634 -12.70 -37.34 -6.71
N GLN A 635 -12.64 -37.51 -5.39
CA GLN A 635 -13.74 -38.05 -4.59
C GLN A 635 -14.76 -36.98 -4.18
N THR A 636 -14.34 -35.72 -4.08
CA THR A 636 -15.11 -34.63 -3.48
C THR A 636 -15.84 -33.72 -4.50
N SER A 637 -15.30 -33.51 -5.71
CA SER A 637 -15.89 -32.59 -6.69
C SER A 637 -16.06 -33.17 -8.09
N LEU A 638 -17.25 -32.93 -8.64
CA LEU A 638 -17.66 -32.82 -10.05
C LEU A 638 -16.53 -32.48 -11.06
N TYR A 639 -15.81 -33.49 -11.57
CA TYR A 639 -14.94 -33.41 -12.77
C TYR A 639 -15.05 -34.65 -13.64
#